data_AF-A0A3S5XYE8-F1
#
_entry.id   AF-A0A3S5XYE8-F1
#
_cell.length_a   1.000
_cell.length_b   1.000
_cell.length_c   1.000
_cell.angle_alpha   90.00
_cell.angle_beta   90.00
_cell.angle_gamma   90.00
#
_symmetry.space_group_name_H-M   'P 1'
#
loop_
_entity.id
_entity.type
_entity.pdbx_description
1 polymer ?
#
loop_
_entity_poly.entity_id
_entity_poly.type
_entity_poly.pdbx_seq_one_letter_code
_entity_poly.pdbx_strand_id
1 'polypeptide(L)'
;MKKLLLILSSLLIIGTTSMSVVSCGIKPEKDVVFAIIGGATQSSGDLEKVSAYQEMADDYNEIHRNEQDFVPVKVQWKNSNYLNNSIMVGDNLPDLYISYVDAASTYLGTKIGNQVRDMEVSMGEKGFQKFTEDLITPAFINEGKYQDKQIVLPFGKSFDISVINVNTWIQFVSHVEGYTEAAKNLQKKFNQFNKSKRNLELGGDTESSNNQIFSNKLVIKDSSFANYGITSADYNNLKIIIDTCLKTAGVSAQSESDFSESNGDVQKAIKDVFATTNNVLLITKFMNAIVQEGLIEVKIQNRDSVTFEGKTLSKEEMDVLNNENADNRLDYTQKTNFGFGIDSVDNKFFMDYASSNIDGKELIDVEDPNNDFWYNSTYKSNQTKIQFNTKSSSFLETAEYLDGMKEIAKSNNNTDAATFSEQWNGVFSVARYDSPVIKSWITSDFIKGTMFMGSASSANDPYFAQQQKRVGDKVKINGKDEIVTTYFSPNKKADLLTAPKTNKNNTNRHVFMSQGRGIAGFKSNGPNAAQKEKSVTGFLNYIMQPKPTARFALRTSYVPATKSGMEIYKNYVNGSYNNLTGIVPEGRENLVEAVKIIEKRPNDVITDDDINEYFYQVKNSKGKPDPKVTVSPVMTGFIKEYLEPKIESEIKQLNSSDDVTLLVSSKALPSTDLIRTALKNSIDPNNGVMDLKNWKDIKFSEILDKFTNRKQYYLVEKWILTNESEFFKDIKVTRK
;
A
#
# COMPACT_ATOMS: atom_id res chain seq x y z
N MET A 1 -20.48 -1.36 -13.03
CA MET A 1 -21.82 -2.02 -13.00
C MET A 1 -21.85 -3.50 -12.58
N LYS A 2 -20.73 -4.25 -12.51
CA LYS A 2 -20.70 -5.58 -11.85
C LYS A 2 -20.58 -5.53 -10.31
N LYS A 3 -20.16 -4.40 -9.74
CA LYS A 3 -20.22 -4.12 -8.29
C LYS A 3 -21.58 -3.62 -7.81
N LEU A 4 -22.44 -3.14 -8.70
CA LEU A 4 -23.82 -2.86 -8.32
C LEU A 4 -24.54 -4.18 -8.01
N LEU A 5 -24.24 -5.26 -8.75
CA LEU A 5 -24.68 -6.64 -8.44
C LEU A 5 -24.12 -7.22 -7.13
N LEU A 6 -23.07 -6.62 -6.55
CA LEU A 6 -22.52 -7.03 -5.25
C LEU A 6 -23.33 -6.48 -4.05
N ILE A 7 -24.23 -5.52 -4.28
CA ILE A 7 -25.24 -5.07 -3.29
C ILE A 7 -26.67 -5.37 -3.80
N LEU A 8 -26.91 -5.40 -5.12
CA LEU A 8 -28.24 -5.68 -5.70
C LEU A 8 -28.69 -7.14 -5.65
N SER A 9 -27.84 -8.12 -5.37
CA SER A 9 -28.32 -9.49 -5.13
C SER A 9 -29.11 -9.65 -3.81
N SER A 10 -29.37 -8.55 -3.11
CA SER A 10 -30.25 -8.47 -1.94
C SER A 10 -31.70 -8.03 -2.26
N LEU A 11 -32.06 -7.85 -3.54
CA LEU A 11 -33.40 -7.42 -3.96
C LEU A 11 -34.04 -8.44 -4.93
N LEU A 12 -35.26 -8.90 -4.55
CA LEU A 12 -36.11 -9.98 -5.09
C LEU A 12 -35.75 -11.36 -4.49
N ILE A 13 -36.53 -11.97 -3.59
CA ILE A 13 -37.98 -12.26 -3.66
C ILE A 13 -38.60 -12.23 -2.25
N ILE A 14 -39.68 -11.46 -2.08
CA ILE A 14 -40.65 -11.62 -0.97
C ILE A 14 -41.64 -12.72 -1.37
N GLY A 15 -41.86 -13.69 -0.49
CA GLY A 15 -43.12 -14.44 -0.41
C GLY A 15 -43.19 -15.78 -1.15
N THR A 16 -43.41 -16.82 -0.34
CA THR A 16 -43.98 -18.15 -0.68
C THR A 16 -43.16 -19.09 -1.56
N THR A 17 -42.46 -20.03 -0.92
CA THR A 17 -42.87 -21.46 -0.96
C THR A 17 -42.21 -22.19 0.20
N SER A 18 -43.04 -22.74 1.07
CA SER A 18 -42.69 -23.89 1.91
C SER A 18 -42.36 -25.07 1.00
N MET A 19 -41.13 -25.15 0.51
CA MET A 19 -40.58 -26.41 0.04
C MET A 19 -39.66 -26.92 1.15
N SER A 20 -40.20 -27.88 1.89
CA SER A 20 -39.45 -28.84 2.67
C SER A 20 -38.46 -29.55 1.74
N VAL A 21 -37.30 -28.93 1.53
CA VAL A 21 -36.10 -29.64 1.12
C VAL A 21 -35.77 -30.50 2.33
N VAL A 22 -36.01 -31.80 2.20
CA VAL A 22 -35.49 -32.78 3.15
C VAL A 22 -33.98 -32.59 3.15
N SER A 23 -33.49 -31.87 4.16
CA SER A 23 -32.08 -31.76 4.47
C SER A 23 -31.63 -33.18 4.83
N CYS A 24 -31.09 -33.91 3.86
CA CYS A 24 -30.08 -34.90 4.16
C CYS A 24 -29.04 -34.16 4.99
N GLY A 25 -29.00 -34.43 6.30
CA GLY A 25 -28.25 -33.63 7.26
C GLY A 25 -26.85 -33.28 6.74
N ILE A 26 -26.46 -32.02 6.91
CA ILE A 26 -25.18 -31.51 6.44
C ILE A 26 -24.08 -32.41 6.98
N LYS A 27 -23.34 -33.06 6.07
CA LYS A 27 -22.24 -33.94 6.44
C LYS A 27 -21.12 -33.07 7.03
N PRO A 28 -20.71 -33.28 8.28
CA PRO A 28 -19.64 -32.49 8.88
C PRO A 28 -18.33 -32.63 8.11
N GLU A 29 -17.57 -31.55 7.99
CA GLU A 29 -16.25 -31.55 7.36
C GLU A 29 -15.24 -32.34 8.20
N LYS A 30 -14.50 -33.24 7.54
CA LYS A 30 -13.50 -34.07 8.21
C LYS A 30 -12.22 -33.31 8.56
N ASP A 31 -11.86 -32.34 7.73
CA ASP A 31 -10.65 -31.54 7.86
C ASP A 31 -10.95 -30.21 8.57
N VAL A 32 -9.90 -29.54 9.05
CA VAL A 32 -9.97 -28.12 9.41
C VAL A 32 -9.98 -27.29 8.12
N VAL A 33 -11.05 -26.56 7.86
CA VAL A 33 -11.19 -25.73 6.66
C VAL A 33 -10.66 -24.34 6.93
N PHE A 34 -9.56 -23.96 6.25
CA PHE A 34 -9.04 -22.61 6.23
C PHE A 34 -9.41 -21.91 4.91
N ALA A 35 -10.43 -21.04 4.95
CA ALA A 35 -10.98 -20.42 3.76
C ALA A 35 -10.30 -19.08 3.42
N ILE A 36 -9.93 -18.92 2.16
CA ILE A 36 -9.51 -17.65 1.57
C ILE A 36 -10.66 -17.15 0.71
N ILE A 37 -11.24 -16.02 1.12
CA ILE A 37 -12.44 -15.46 0.51
C ILE A 37 -12.07 -14.37 -0.49
N GLY A 38 -12.48 -14.55 -1.74
CA GLY A 38 -12.22 -13.56 -2.80
C GLY A 38 -13.22 -13.62 -3.94
N GLY A 39 -12.87 -13.03 -5.08
CA GLY A 39 -13.76 -12.93 -6.24
C GLY A 39 -14.18 -14.29 -6.80
N ALA A 40 -15.20 -14.29 -7.66
CA ALA A 40 -15.66 -15.50 -8.37
C ALA A 40 -14.56 -16.13 -9.24
N THR A 41 -13.57 -15.34 -9.65
CA THR A 41 -12.35 -15.77 -10.35
C THR A 41 -11.13 -15.41 -9.52
N GLN A 42 -10.13 -16.30 -9.51
CA GLN A 42 -8.83 -16.05 -8.88
C GLN A 42 -7.94 -15.26 -9.83
N SER A 43 -7.43 -14.11 -9.39
CA SER A 43 -6.29 -13.47 -10.05
C SER A 43 -4.99 -14.23 -9.76
N SER A 44 -3.92 -13.94 -10.49
CA SER A 44 -2.58 -14.49 -10.19
C SER A 44 -2.14 -14.16 -8.77
N GLY A 45 -2.36 -12.93 -8.31
CA GLY A 45 -2.07 -12.53 -6.93
C GLY A 45 -2.94 -13.24 -5.88
N ASP A 46 -4.16 -13.65 -6.23
CA ASP A 46 -4.99 -14.47 -5.35
C ASP A 46 -4.46 -15.91 -5.23
N LEU A 47 -4.03 -16.51 -6.34
CA LEU A 47 -3.43 -17.85 -6.35
C LEU A 47 -2.14 -17.89 -5.53
N GLU A 48 -1.35 -16.83 -5.55
CA GLU A 48 -0.14 -16.73 -4.74
C GLU A 48 -0.44 -16.72 -3.25
N LYS A 49 -1.44 -15.94 -2.82
CA LYS A 49 -1.89 -15.94 -1.41
C LYS A 49 -2.38 -17.32 -1.00
N VAL A 50 -3.17 -17.99 -1.84
CA VAL A 50 -3.62 -19.37 -1.61
C VAL A 50 -2.44 -20.32 -1.47
N SER A 51 -1.47 -20.24 -2.38
CA SER A 51 -0.29 -21.09 -2.33
C SER A 51 0.58 -20.84 -1.09
N ALA A 52 0.71 -19.59 -0.65
CA ALA A 52 1.48 -19.25 0.55
C ALA A 52 0.82 -19.81 1.82
N TYR A 53 -0.51 -19.71 1.95
CA TYR A 53 -1.24 -20.33 3.06
C TYR A 53 -1.23 -21.86 2.99
N GLN A 54 -1.38 -22.42 1.79
CA GLN A 54 -1.36 -23.87 1.59
C GLN A 54 -0.01 -24.46 2.00
N GLU A 55 1.09 -23.80 1.64
CA GLU A 55 2.44 -24.22 2.04
C GLU A 55 2.62 -24.26 3.56
N MET A 56 2.12 -23.26 4.29
CA MET A 56 2.14 -23.29 5.76
C MET A 56 1.27 -24.42 6.33
N ALA A 57 0.12 -24.69 5.72
CA ALA A 57 -0.74 -25.80 6.13
C ALA A 57 -0.08 -27.16 5.84
N ASP A 58 0.60 -27.31 4.70
CA ASP A 58 1.31 -28.53 4.32
C ASP A 58 2.49 -28.79 5.26
N ASP A 59 3.30 -27.77 5.57
CA ASP A 59 4.40 -27.87 6.52
C ASP A 59 3.89 -28.29 7.91
N TYR A 60 2.81 -27.67 8.41
CA TYR A 60 2.17 -28.06 9.67
C TYR A 60 1.64 -29.50 9.63
N ASN A 61 0.91 -29.87 8.58
CA ASN A 61 0.35 -31.21 8.44
C ASN A 61 1.43 -32.29 8.41
N GLU A 62 2.55 -32.04 7.74
CA GLU A 62 3.67 -32.99 7.67
C GLU A 62 4.35 -33.20 9.03
N ILE A 63 4.54 -32.12 9.80
CA ILE A 63 5.11 -32.18 11.16
C ILE A 63 4.24 -33.08 12.07
N HIS A 64 2.92 -32.95 11.96
CA HIS A 64 1.95 -33.59 12.89
C HIS A 64 1.30 -34.87 12.32
N ARG A 65 1.67 -35.34 11.13
CA ARG A 65 0.99 -36.46 10.43
C ARG A 65 0.91 -37.77 11.20
N ASN A 66 1.84 -37.98 12.14
CA ASN A 66 1.96 -39.21 12.93
C ASN A 66 1.30 -39.07 14.32
N GLU A 67 0.73 -37.91 14.64
CA GLU A 67 0.04 -37.70 15.91
C GLU A 67 -1.33 -38.38 15.91
N GLN A 68 -1.65 -39.05 17.02
CA GLN A 68 -2.95 -39.67 17.20
C GLN A 68 -4.05 -38.59 17.25
N ASP A 69 -5.17 -38.85 16.57
CA ASP A 69 -6.32 -37.95 16.47
C ASP A 69 -6.05 -36.60 15.78
N PHE A 70 -4.93 -36.50 15.04
CA PHE A 70 -4.63 -35.32 14.23
C PHE A 70 -5.64 -35.13 13.10
N VAL A 71 -6.13 -33.90 12.96
CA VAL A 71 -6.98 -33.50 11.84
C VAL A 71 -6.21 -32.50 10.96
N PRO A 72 -6.01 -32.79 9.66
CA PRO A 72 -5.24 -31.92 8.79
C PRO A 72 -5.96 -30.60 8.50
N VAL A 73 -5.17 -29.56 8.24
CA VAL A 73 -5.64 -28.26 7.78
C VAL A 73 -5.66 -28.22 6.26
N LYS A 74 -6.79 -27.80 5.70
CA LYS A 74 -7.01 -27.69 4.26
C LYS A 74 -7.34 -26.26 3.89
N VAL A 75 -6.49 -25.65 3.05
CA VAL A 75 -6.74 -24.30 2.53
C VAL A 75 -7.68 -24.37 1.33
N GLN A 76 -8.71 -23.53 1.32
CA GLN A 76 -9.71 -23.51 0.25
C GLN A 76 -9.99 -22.09 -0.22
N TRP A 77 -9.98 -21.88 -1.53
CA TRP A 77 -10.55 -20.66 -2.10
C TRP A 77 -12.07 -20.73 -2.09
N LYS A 78 -12.71 -19.66 -1.62
CA LYS A 78 -14.16 -19.51 -1.61
C LYS A 78 -14.53 -18.17 -2.23
N ASN A 79 -15.68 -18.14 -2.92
CA ASN A 79 -16.19 -16.90 -3.47
C ASN A 79 -16.64 -15.94 -2.35
N SER A 80 -16.77 -14.66 -2.68
CA SER A 80 -17.05 -13.58 -1.71
C SER A 80 -18.39 -13.75 -0.98
N ASN A 81 -19.34 -14.46 -1.61
CA ASN A 81 -20.68 -14.66 -1.06
C ASN A 81 -20.79 -15.96 -0.26
N TYR A 82 -19.72 -16.75 -0.16
CA TYR A 82 -19.73 -18.07 0.45
C TYR A 82 -20.25 -18.03 1.88
N LEU A 83 -19.69 -17.16 2.74
CA LEU A 83 -20.11 -17.08 4.14
C LEU A 83 -21.60 -16.73 4.25
N ASN A 84 -22.05 -15.71 3.54
CA ASN A 84 -23.46 -15.31 3.56
C ASN A 84 -24.37 -16.45 3.08
N ASN A 85 -24.03 -17.09 1.97
CA ASN A 85 -24.80 -18.22 1.45
C ASN A 85 -24.84 -19.39 2.43
N SER A 86 -23.69 -19.76 3.02
CA SER A 86 -23.60 -20.82 4.02
C SER A 86 -24.44 -20.49 5.26
N ILE A 87 -24.43 -19.24 5.73
CA ILE A 87 -25.27 -18.79 6.87
C ILE A 87 -26.77 -18.84 6.52
N MET A 88 -27.14 -18.48 5.30
CA MET A 88 -28.53 -18.46 4.84
C MET A 88 -29.10 -19.87 4.75
N VAL A 89 -28.37 -20.79 4.12
CA VAL A 89 -28.84 -22.18 3.91
C VAL A 89 -28.50 -23.12 5.07
N GLY A 90 -27.74 -22.63 6.06
CA GLY A 90 -27.33 -23.37 7.26
C GLY A 90 -26.18 -24.35 7.06
N ASP A 91 -25.37 -24.19 6.00
CA ASP A 91 -24.23 -25.06 5.63
C ASP A 91 -23.03 -24.93 6.59
N ASN A 92 -22.04 -25.81 6.44
CA ASN A 92 -20.79 -25.76 7.19
C ASN A 92 -20.04 -24.44 6.98
N LEU A 93 -19.73 -23.77 8.09
CA LEU A 93 -18.85 -22.61 8.10
C LEU A 93 -17.38 -23.05 8.19
N PRO A 94 -16.44 -22.25 7.65
CA PRO A 94 -15.03 -22.60 7.73
C PRO A 94 -14.50 -22.41 9.15
N ASP A 95 -13.60 -23.29 9.58
CA ASP A 95 -13.01 -23.23 10.91
C ASP A 95 -12.16 -21.97 11.08
N LEU A 96 -11.43 -21.61 10.03
CA LEU A 96 -10.62 -20.40 9.91
C LEU A 96 -10.90 -19.72 8.57
N TYR A 97 -10.81 -18.40 8.51
CA TYR A 97 -10.87 -17.65 7.26
C TYR A 97 -10.14 -16.32 7.33
N ILE A 98 -9.74 -15.81 6.16
CA ILE A 98 -9.07 -14.52 6.05
C ILE A 98 -10.10 -13.39 5.92
N SER A 99 -10.04 -12.40 6.81
CA SER A 99 -11.02 -11.29 6.84
C SER A 99 -10.43 -9.97 7.31
N TYR A 100 -11.10 -8.88 6.93
CA TYR A 100 -10.96 -7.59 7.62
C TYR A 100 -11.72 -7.63 8.95
N VAL A 101 -11.25 -6.82 9.90
CA VAL A 101 -11.79 -6.75 11.26
C VAL A 101 -13.25 -6.29 11.27
N ASP A 102 -13.58 -5.26 10.49
CA ASP A 102 -14.93 -4.70 10.36
C ASP A 102 -15.92 -5.75 9.83
N ALA A 103 -15.53 -6.48 8.77
CA ALA A 103 -16.38 -7.50 8.18
C ALA A 103 -16.63 -8.69 9.14
N ALA A 104 -15.59 -9.16 9.84
CA ALA A 104 -15.73 -10.26 10.80
C ALA A 104 -16.62 -9.88 11.99
N SER A 105 -16.56 -8.61 12.43
CA SER A 105 -17.34 -8.10 13.56
C SER A 105 -18.85 -8.12 13.32
N THR A 106 -19.29 -8.07 12.05
CA THR A 106 -20.72 -8.09 11.69
C THR A 106 -21.42 -9.35 12.19
N TYR A 107 -20.74 -10.50 12.15
CA TYR A 107 -21.34 -11.80 12.47
C TYR A 107 -21.70 -11.96 13.96
N LEU A 108 -21.03 -11.25 14.87
CA LEU A 108 -21.35 -11.29 16.31
C LEU A 108 -22.76 -10.78 16.61
N GLY A 109 -23.27 -9.84 15.82
CA GLY A 109 -24.63 -9.30 15.95
C GLY A 109 -25.74 -10.15 15.31
N THR A 110 -25.40 -11.33 14.75
CA THR A 110 -26.33 -12.16 13.97
C THR A 110 -26.74 -13.44 14.69
N LYS A 111 -27.65 -14.23 14.08
CA LYS A 111 -28.06 -15.55 14.57
C LYS A 111 -26.91 -16.55 14.77
N ILE A 112 -25.76 -16.34 14.12
CA ILE A 112 -24.58 -17.20 14.24
C ILE A 112 -23.51 -16.64 15.18
N GLY A 113 -23.79 -15.55 15.91
CA GLY A 113 -22.81 -14.88 16.76
C GLY A 113 -22.17 -15.77 17.83
N ASN A 114 -22.87 -16.82 18.29
CA ASN A 114 -22.36 -17.81 19.23
C ASN A 114 -21.33 -18.79 18.60
N GLN A 115 -21.34 -18.92 17.27
CA GLN A 115 -20.40 -19.72 16.49
C GLN A 115 -19.13 -18.94 16.13
N VAL A 116 -19.16 -17.61 16.16
CA VAL A 116 -17.95 -16.79 15.98
C VAL A 116 -16.93 -17.15 17.07
N ARG A 117 -15.69 -17.42 16.66
CA ARG A 117 -14.60 -17.75 17.59
C ARG A 117 -14.15 -16.51 18.36
N ASP A 118 -13.77 -16.75 19.60
CA ASP A 118 -12.80 -15.89 20.27
C ASP A 118 -11.41 -16.46 19.97
N MET A 119 -10.61 -15.70 19.22
CA MET A 119 -9.32 -16.12 18.74
C MET A 119 -8.26 -16.16 19.85
N GLU A 120 -8.44 -15.36 20.91
CA GLU A 120 -7.60 -15.44 22.11
C GLU A 120 -7.76 -16.82 22.76
N VAL A 121 -9.01 -17.23 22.99
CA VAL A 121 -9.33 -18.57 23.51
C VAL A 121 -8.85 -19.67 22.57
N SER A 122 -9.04 -19.48 21.25
CA SER A 122 -8.67 -20.50 20.25
C SER A 122 -7.16 -20.71 20.14
N MET A 123 -6.35 -19.67 20.37
CA MET A 123 -4.89 -19.77 20.38
C MET A 123 -4.34 -20.30 21.71
N GLY A 124 -5.11 -20.14 22.80
CA GLY A 124 -4.75 -20.51 24.15
C GLY A 124 -3.89 -19.44 24.84
N GLU A 125 -4.06 -19.27 26.15
CA GLU A 125 -3.48 -18.17 26.96
C GLU A 125 -1.97 -17.95 26.70
N LYS A 126 -1.16 -19.01 26.83
CA LYS A 126 0.30 -18.92 26.62
C LYS A 126 0.66 -18.53 25.18
N GLY A 127 -0.06 -19.08 24.20
CA GLY A 127 0.17 -18.81 22.79
C GLY A 127 -0.17 -17.36 22.45
N PHE A 128 -1.34 -16.92 22.92
CA PHE A 128 -1.84 -15.57 22.71
C PHE A 128 -0.95 -14.51 23.39
N GLN A 129 -0.50 -14.77 24.62
CA GLN A 129 0.43 -13.87 25.32
C GLN A 129 1.75 -13.76 24.55
N LYS A 130 2.40 -14.89 24.22
CA LYS A 130 3.67 -14.90 23.46
C LYS A 130 3.53 -14.13 22.15
N PHE A 131 2.43 -14.33 21.44
CA PHE A 131 2.14 -13.64 20.19
C PHE A 131 1.96 -12.14 20.38
N THR A 132 1.17 -11.73 21.38
CA THR A 132 0.89 -10.31 21.65
C THR A 132 2.14 -9.54 22.05
N GLU A 133 3.03 -10.14 22.85
CA GLU A 133 4.31 -9.54 23.26
C GLU A 133 5.28 -9.34 22.06
N ASP A 134 5.18 -10.19 21.06
CA ASP A 134 6.00 -10.16 19.85
C ASP A 134 5.41 -9.27 18.74
N LEU A 135 4.22 -8.70 18.90
CA LEU A 135 3.66 -7.76 17.92
C LEU A 135 4.49 -6.47 17.83
N ILE A 136 4.57 -5.92 16.62
CA ILE A 136 5.25 -4.65 16.33
C ILE A 136 4.64 -3.48 17.11
N THR A 137 3.31 -3.45 17.23
CA THR A 137 2.57 -2.46 18.03
C THR A 137 1.35 -3.13 18.68
N PRO A 138 0.98 -2.76 19.91
CA PRO A 138 -0.28 -3.16 20.53
C PRO A 138 -1.53 -2.77 19.73
N ALA A 139 -1.45 -1.76 18.85
CA ALA A 139 -2.58 -1.36 18.01
C ALA A 139 -3.07 -2.50 17.11
N PHE A 140 -2.20 -3.42 16.69
CA PHE A 140 -2.56 -4.53 15.80
C PHE A 140 -3.44 -5.59 16.45
N ILE A 141 -3.29 -5.85 17.74
CA ILE A 141 -4.21 -6.77 18.42
C ILE A 141 -5.53 -6.08 18.74
N ASN A 142 -5.47 -4.81 19.12
CA ASN A 142 -6.63 -4.04 19.54
C ASN A 142 -7.58 -3.69 18.38
N GLU A 143 -7.09 -3.53 17.14
CA GLU A 143 -7.97 -3.37 15.97
C GLU A 143 -8.91 -4.57 15.77
N GLY A 144 -8.50 -5.77 16.17
CA GLY A 144 -9.25 -7.01 16.01
C GLY A 144 -10.17 -7.35 17.18
N LYS A 145 -10.33 -6.43 18.15
CA LYS A 145 -11.21 -6.62 19.32
C LYS A 145 -12.58 -5.99 19.08
N TYR A 146 -13.63 -6.75 19.37
CA TYR A 146 -15.01 -6.27 19.36
C TYR A 146 -15.84 -6.99 20.43
N GLN A 147 -16.61 -6.24 21.22
CA GLN A 147 -17.42 -6.78 22.35
C GLN A 147 -16.62 -7.72 23.28
N ASP A 148 -15.46 -7.25 23.74
CA ASP A 148 -14.53 -7.97 24.63
C ASP A 148 -14.01 -9.32 24.12
N LYS A 149 -14.11 -9.58 22.80
CA LYS A 149 -13.55 -10.77 22.15
C LYS A 149 -12.50 -10.39 21.13
N GLN A 150 -11.47 -11.22 21.00
CA GLN A 150 -10.56 -11.15 19.87
C GLN A 150 -11.20 -11.85 18.67
N ILE A 151 -11.79 -11.11 17.74
CA ILE A 151 -12.47 -11.71 16.57
C ILE A 151 -11.53 -11.99 15.40
N VAL A 152 -10.41 -11.27 15.33
CA VAL A 152 -9.43 -11.39 14.24
C VAL A 152 -8.02 -11.30 14.81
N LEU A 153 -7.14 -12.26 14.50
CA LEU A 153 -5.71 -12.15 14.79
C LEU A 153 -5.00 -11.42 13.64
N PRO A 154 -4.14 -10.42 13.92
CA PRO A 154 -3.29 -9.84 12.89
C PRO A 154 -2.33 -10.91 12.34
N PHE A 155 -2.02 -10.87 11.05
CA PHE A 155 -1.11 -11.84 10.43
C PHE A 155 -0.19 -11.16 9.41
N GLY A 156 -0.68 -10.93 8.20
CA GLY A 156 0.01 -10.15 7.18
C GLY A 156 -0.51 -8.70 7.15
N LYS A 157 0.38 -7.74 7.37
CA LYS A 157 0.09 -6.30 7.28
C LYS A 157 0.58 -5.70 5.98
N SER A 158 -0.06 -4.65 5.54
CA SER A 158 0.43 -3.75 4.50
C SER A 158 0.19 -2.32 4.97
N PHE A 159 0.94 -1.38 4.42
CA PHE A 159 0.88 0.02 4.86
C PHE A 159 0.71 0.92 3.65
N ASP A 160 -0.14 1.94 3.73
CA ASP A 160 -0.09 3.00 2.72
C ASP A 160 1.21 3.78 2.89
N ILE A 161 2.08 3.63 1.89
CA ILE A 161 3.40 4.24 1.82
C ILE A 161 3.42 5.21 0.65
N SER A 162 4.15 6.31 0.78
CA SER A 162 4.45 7.20 -0.35
C SER A 162 5.83 6.87 -0.90
N VAL A 163 5.99 6.96 -2.21
CA VAL A 163 7.25 6.74 -2.91
C VAL A 163 7.55 7.96 -3.77
N ILE A 164 8.71 8.57 -3.56
CA ILE A 164 9.21 9.73 -4.32
C ILE A 164 10.08 9.21 -5.48
N ASN A 165 9.88 9.78 -6.67
CA ASN A 165 10.77 9.63 -7.81
C ASN A 165 11.79 10.76 -7.82
N VAL A 166 13.01 10.46 -7.35
CA VAL A 166 14.08 11.45 -7.20
C VAL A 166 14.60 11.93 -8.55
N ASN A 167 14.66 11.07 -9.57
CA ASN A 167 15.07 11.46 -10.92
C ASN A 167 14.13 12.52 -11.50
N THR A 168 12.81 12.33 -11.35
CA THR A 168 11.80 13.31 -11.81
C THR A 168 11.93 14.64 -11.06
N TRP A 169 12.14 14.60 -9.74
CA TRP A 169 12.37 15.81 -8.94
C TRP A 169 13.61 16.58 -9.39
N ILE A 170 14.77 15.91 -9.50
CA ILE A 170 16.03 16.56 -9.85
C ILE A 170 15.99 17.15 -11.26
N GLN A 171 15.36 16.47 -12.22
CA GLN A 171 15.18 17.04 -13.56
C GLN A 171 14.23 18.23 -13.57
N PHE A 172 13.15 18.20 -12.80
CA PHE A 172 12.29 19.36 -12.67
C PHE A 172 13.06 20.57 -12.16
N VAL A 173 13.92 20.39 -11.14
CA VAL A 173 14.81 21.45 -10.62
C VAL A 173 15.79 21.95 -11.69
N SER A 174 16.34 21.07 -12.53
CA SER A 174 17.33 21.47 -13.54
C SER A 174 16.74 22.40 -14.62
N HIS A 175 15.43 22.35 -14.83
CA HIS A 175 14.67 23.20 -15.75
C HIS A 175 14.24 24.54 -15.14
N VAL A 176 14.43 24.77 -13.84
CA VAL A 176 14.19 26.07 -13.20
C VAL A 176 15.37 26.99 -13.50
N GLU A 177 15.08 28.19 -14.01
CA GLU A 177 16.08 29.19 -14.38
C GLU A 177 17.02 29.48 -13.21
N GLY A 178 18.33 29.29 -13.43
CA GLY A 178 19.38 29.45 -12.42
C GLY A 178 19.73 28.20 -11.61
N TYR A 179 19.04 27.06 -11.79
CA TYR A 179 19.24 25.85 -10.96
C TYR A 179 19.87 24.65 -11.67
N THR A 180 20.19 24.75 -12.96
CA THR A 180 20.74 23.63 -13.74
C THR A 180 21.99 23.01 -13.11
N GLU A 181 22.94 23.83 -12.65
CA GLU A 181 24.17 23.32 -12.01
C GLU A 181 23.92 22.77 -10.61
N ALA A 182 23.06 23.44 -9.83
CA ALA A 182 22.65 22.95 -8.51
C ALA A 182 21.95 21.58 -8.59
N ALA A 183 21.12 21.36 -9.61
CA ALA A 183 20.48 20.07 -9.86
C ALA A 183 21.49 18.95 -10.16
N LYS A 184 22.54 19.22 -10.94
CA LYS A 184 23.62 18.26 -11.18
C LYS A 184 24.35 17.91 -9.88
N ASN A 185 24.65 18.90 -9.05
CA ASN A 185 25.30 18.67 -7.75
C ASN A 185 24.39 17.89 -6.79
N LEU A 186 23.08 18.16 -6.81
CA LEU A 186 22.09 17.38 -6.07
C LEU A 186 22.05 15.92 -6.53
N GLN A 187 22.11 15.66 -7.86
CA GLN A 187 22.21 14.30 -8.41
C GLN A 187 23.47 13.58 -7.93
N LYS A 188 24.65 14.24 -8.02
CA LYS A 188 25.92 13.68 -7.54
C LYS A 188 25.85 13.32 -6.06
N LYS A 189 25.30 14.22 -5.21
CA LYS A 189 25.12 13.98 -3.78
C LYS A 189 24.19 12.80 -3.51
N PHE A 190 23.10 12.70 -4.26
CA PHE A 190 22.15 11.58 -4.13
C PHE A 190 22.75 10.24 -4.55
N ASN A 191 23.50 10.18 -5.66
CA ASN A 191 24.18 8.95 -6.10
C ASN A 191 25.29 8.55 -5.09
N GLN A 192 26.00 9.51 -4.50
CA GLN A 192 26.95 9.24 -3.41
C GLN A 192 26.25 8.69 -2.16
N PHE A 193 25.09 9.23 -1.80
CA PHE A 193 24.27 8.69 -0.72
C PHE A 193 23.84 7.25 -1.01
N ASN A 194 23.36 6.96 -2.22
CA ASN A 194 23.02 5.59 -2.64
C ASN A 194 24.23 4.65 -2.50
N LYS A 195 25.39 5.07 -3.00
CA LYS A 195 26.63 4.28 -2.93
C LYS A 195 27.14 4.04 -1.51
N SER A 196 27.06 5.04 -0.64
CA SER A 196 27.66 4.97 0.70
C SER A 196 26.72 4.42 1.77
N LYS A 197 25.40 4.61 1.61
CA LYS A 197 24.39 4.27 2.63
C LYS A 197 23.37 3.21 2.20
N ARG A 198 23.16 3.02 0.90
CA ARG A 198 22.11 2.14 0.35
C ARG A 198 22.63 1.06 -0.60
N ASN A 199 23.94 0.85 -0.70
CA ASN A 199 24.54 -0.10 -1.66
C ASN A 199 23.93 -1.51 -1.55
N LEU A 200 23.85 -2.04 -0.32
CA LEU A 200 23.25 -3.34 -0.04
C LEU A 200 21.74 -3.35 -0.37
N GLU A 201 21.04 -2.30 0.06
CA GLU A 201 19.58 -2.10 -0.09
C GLU A 201 19.14 -1.98 -1.56
N LEU A 202 20.08 -1.63 -2.43
CA LEU A 202 19.90 -1.50 -3.88
C LEU A 202 20.47 -2.69 -4.66
N GLY A 203 21.05 -3.69 -3.97
CA GLY A 203 21.68 -4.84 -4.61
C GLY A 203 22.88 -4.46 -5.50
N GLY A 204 23.56 -3.35 -5.18
CA GLY A 204 24.71 -2.83 -5.92
C GLY A 204 24.41 -1.85 -7.06
N ASP A 205 23.17 -1.76 -7.56
CA ASP A 205 22.78 -0.78 -8.60
C ASP A 205 22.46 0.57 -7.97
N THR A 206 23.50 1.37 -7.71
CA THR A 206 23.41 2.61 -6.91
C THR A 206 23.22 3.88 -7.73
N GLU A 207 23.40 3.80 -9.04
CA GLU A 207 23.25 4.95 -9.96
C GLU A 207 21.80 5.14 -10.38
N SER A 208 21.37 6.41 -10.42
CA SER A 208 20.07 6.82 -10.95
C SER A 208 19.86 6.39 -12.40
N SER A 209 18.59 6.31 -12.84
CA SER A 209 18.27 5.90 -14.21
C SER A 209 18.76 6.87 -15.28
N ASN A 210 18.82 8.17 -14.96
CA ASN A 210 19.09 9.25 -15.91
C ASN A 210 18.12 9.28 -17.11
N ASN A 211 16.93 8.68 -16.97
CA ASN A 211 15.86 8.72 -17.98
C ASN A 211 15.32 10.14 -18.10
N GLN A 212 15.30 10.73 -19.29
CA GLN A 212 14.73 12.07 -19.50
C GLN A 212 13.21 12.03 -19.32
N ILE A 213 12.65 12.98 -18.58
CA ILE A 213 11.20 13.10 -18.34
C ILE A 213 10.60 14.33 -19.00
N PHE A 214 11.34 15.43 -19.01
CA PHE A 214 10.91 16.71 -19.55
C PHE A 214 11.60 17.01 -20.88
N SER A 215 10.95 17.80 -21.73
CA SER A 215 11.57 18.22 -22.99
C SER A 215 12.72 19.18 -22.74
N ASN A 216 13.78 19.09 -23.54
CA ASN A 216 14.90 20.04 -23.51
C ASN A 216 14.48 21.50 -23.82
N LYS A 217 13.26 21.70 -24.33
CA LYS A 217 12.66 23.02 -24.56
C LYS A 217 12.08 23.66 -23.29
N LEU A 218 11.90 22.89 -22.23
CA LEU A 218 11.33 23.38 -20.97
C LEU A 218 12.31 24.35 -20.29
N VAL A 219 11.83 25.55 -19.98
CA VAL A 219 12.50 26.53 -19.13
C VAL A 219 11.47 27.15 -18.20
N ILE A 220 11.66 27.02 -16.89
CA ILE A 220 10.77 27.56 -15.86
C ILE A 220 11.40 28.83 -15.28
N LYS A 221 10.89 29.98 -15.70
CA LYS A 221 11.27 31.33 -15.27
C LYS A 221 10.07 32.12 -14.75
N ASP A 222 10.31 33.30 -14.18
CA ASP A 222 9.23 34.23 -13.83
C ASP A 222 8.36 34.51 -15.07
N SER A 223 7.05 34.62 -14.89
CA SER A 223 6.00 34.65 -15.93
C SER A 223 5.77 33.36 -16.76
N SER A 224 6.55 32.29 -16.54
CA SER A 224 6.26 31.01 -17.20
C SER A 224 4.87 30.55 -16.81
N PHE A 225 4.12 30.06 -17.81
CA PHE A 225 2.80 29.48 -17.59
C PHE A 225 1.77 30.43 -16.96
N ALA A 226 1.91 31.75 -17.14
CA ALA A 226 0.92 32.73 -16.68
C ALA A 226 -0.52 32.42 -17.18
N ASN A 227 -0.64 31.84 -18.38
CA ASN A 227 -1.92 31.37 -18.95
C ASN A 227 -2.60 30.25 -18.14
N TYR A 228 -1.86 29.56 -17.27
CA TYR A 228 -2.37 28.53 -16.34
C TYR A 228 -2.47 29.04 -14.90
N GLY A 229 -2.44 30.37 -14.70
CA GLY A 229 -2.62 31.00 -13.39
C GLY A 229 -1.40 30.91 -12.47
N ILE A 230 -0.21 30.60 -13.01
CA ILE A 230 1.04 30.64 -12.25
C ILE A 230 1.51 32.10 -12.16
N THR A 231 1.65 32.58 -10.93
CA THR A 231 2.06 33.96 -10.62
C THR A 231 3.56 34.08 -10.34
N SER A 232 4.10 35.30 -10.34
CA SER A 232 5.48 35.54 -9.87
C SER A 232 5.68 35.14 -8.41
N ALA A 233 4.63 35.21 -7.58
CA ALA A 233 4.67 34.72 -6.20
C ALA A 233 4.79 33.18 -6.14
N ASP A 234 4.04 32.46 -6.99
CA ASP A 234 4.18 31.00 -7.12
C ASP A 234 5.61 30.61 -7.55
N TYR A 235 6.19 31.32 -8.53
CA TYR A 235 7.57 31.09 -8.96
C TYR A 235 8.60 31.36 -7.84
N ASN A 236 8.46 32.47 -7.11
CA ASN A 236 9.34 32.78 -5.98
C ASN A 236 9.22 31.74 -4.86
N ASN A 237 8.00 31.27 -4.56
CA ASN A 237 7.79 30.20 -3.59
C ASN A 237 8.43 28.88 -4.05
N LEU A 238 8.38 28.57 -5.35
CA LEU A 238 9.07 27.40 -5.90
C LEU A 238 10.58 27.50 -5.68
N LYS A 239 11.18 28.67 -5.92
CA LYS A 239 12.60 28.90 -5.64
C LYS A 239 12.94 28.70 -4.17
N ILE A 240 12.12 29.20 -3.25
CA ILE A 240 12.32 29.00 -1.80
C ILE A 240 12.33 27.52 -1.43
N ILE A 241 11.43 26.71 -2.02
CA ILE A 241 11.38 25.26 -1.81
C ILE A 241 12.70 24.62 -2.29
N ILE A 242 13.15 24.97 -3.50
CA ILE A 242 14.38 24.43 -4.08
C ILE A 242 15.61 24.85 -3.26
N ASP A 243 15.73 26.13 -2.91
CA ASP A 243 16.83 26.66 -2.10
C ASP A 243 16.90 25.98 -0.73
N THR A 244 15.74 25.74 -0.09
CA THR A 244 15.66 25.02 1.18
C THR A 244 16.12 23.57 1.02
N CYS A 245 15.68 22.89 -0.04
CA CYS A 245 16.14 21.53 -0.37
C CYS A 245 17.66 21.50 -0.57
N LEU A 246 18.22 22.39 -1.39
CA LEU A 246 19.65 22.45 -1.67
C LEU A 246 20.46 22.72 -0.40
N LYS A 247 20.01 23.66 0.44
CA LYS A 247 20.63 23.97 1.73
C LYS A 247 20.65 22.76 2.67
N THR A 248 19.51 22.07 2.85
CA THR A 248 19.44 20.87 3.70
C THR A 248 20.30 19.73 3.14
N ALA A 249 20.38 19.61 1.81
CA ALA A 249 21.22 18.62 1.14
C ALA A 249 22.73 18.93 1.19
N GLY A 250 23.11 20.15 1.62
CA GLY A 250 24.50 20.57 1.62
C GLY A 250 25.03 20.94 0.23
N VAL A 251 24.17 21.40 -0.68
CA VAL A 251 24.51 21.74 -2.06
C VAL A 251 24.51 23.25 -2.25
N SER A 252 25.61 23.82 -2.75
CA SER A 252 25.68 25.24 -3.12
C SER A 252 25.19 25.45 -4.56
N ALA A 253 24.61 26.63 -4.81
CA ALA A 253 24.10 27.00 -6.13
C ALA A 253 25.19 27.49 -7.11
N GLN A 254 26.43 27.71 -6.66
CA GLN A 254 27.39 28.57 -7.38
C GLN A 254 28.67 27.92 -7.92
N SER A 255 29.05 26.69 -7.53
CA SER A 255 30.19 26.01 -8.17
C SER A 255 30.24 24.50 -7.94
N GLU A 256 30.82 23.72 -8.87
CA GLU A 256 31.18 22.31 -8.66
C GLU A 256 32.29 22.14 -7.59
N SER A 257 33.06 23.20 -7.31
CA SER A 257 34.24 23.16 -6.44
C SER A 257 33.95 23.25 -4.93
N ASP A 258 32.73 23.60 -4.52
CA ASP A 258 32.34 23.72 -3.09
C ASP A 258 31.68 22.45 -2.54
N PHE A 259 31.85 21.30 -3.20
CA PHE A 259 31.35 20.01 -2.72
C PHE A 259 32.15 19.56 -1.49
N SER A 260 31.67 19.90 -0.29
CA SER A 260 32.16 19.27 0.95
C SER A 260 31.33 18.02 1.24
N GLU A 261 32.00 16.88 1.46
CA GLU A 261 31.33 15.60 1.74
C GLU A 261 30.51 15.64 3.04
N SER A 262 30.82 16.52 3.99
CA SER A 262 30.45 16.34 5.40
C SER A 262 29.23 17.10 5.92
N ASN A 263 28.61 18.02 5.19
CA ASN A 263 27.55 18.88 5.75
C ASN A 263 26.24 18.84 4.93
N GLY A 264 25.38 17.83 5.12
CA GLY A 264 24.02 17.82 4.55
C GLY A 264 23.35 16.45 4.51
N ASP A 265 22.02 16.42 4.57
CA ASP A 265 21.18 15.23 4.47
C ASP A 265 20.29 15.31 3.21
N VAL A 266 20.77 14.72 2.12
CA VAL A 266 20.08 14.74 0.82
C VAL A 266 18.77 13.95 0.84
N GLN A 267 18.69 12.88 1.63
CA GLN A 267 17.48 12.07 1.77
C GLN A 267 16.39 12.88 2.46
N LYS A 268 16.71 13.49 3.60
CA LYS A 268 15.78 14.36 4.33
C LYS A 268 15.39 15.58 3.49
N ALA A 269 16.36 16.22 2.83
CA ALA A 269 16.11 17.39 1.99
C ALA A 269 15.03 17.15 0.93
N ILE A 270 15.12 16.02 0.21
CA ILE A 270 14.16 15.66 -0.83
C ILE A 270 12.80 15.30 -0.21
N LYS A 271 12.78 14.54 0.89
CA LYS A 271 11.53 14.17 1.57
C LYS A 271 10.77 15.38 2.11
N ASP A 272 11.48 16.36 2.68
CA ASP A 272 10.90 17.59 3.23
C ASP A 272 10.15 18.41 2.16
N VAL A 273 10.57 18.36 0.89
CA VAL A 273 9.86 18.99 -0.24
C VAL A 273 8.43 18.47 -0.33
N PHE A 274 8.23 17.15 -0.21
CA PHE A 274 6.94 16.49 -0.40
C PHE A 274 6.14 16.27 0.89
N ALA A 275 6.71 16.64 2.04
CA ALA A 275 6.08 16.49 3.34
C ALA A 275 4.89 17.44 3.56
N THR A 276 4.84 18.58 2.84
CA THR A 276 3.82 19.62 3.05
C THR A 276 2.79 19.72 1.92
N THR A 277 1.52 19.92 2.28
CA THR A 277 0.43 20.14 1.32
C THR A 277 0.71 21.32 0.38
N ASN A 278 1.24 22.43 0.90
CA ASN A 278 1.48 23.64 0.10
C ASN A 278 2.53 23.41 -0.99
N ASN A 279 3.64 22.74 -0.66
CA ASN A 279 4.67 22.43 -1.65
C ASN A 279 4.13 21.49 -2.72
N VAL A 280 3.39 20.45 -2.32
CA VAL A 280 2.80 19.49 -3.25
C VAL A 280 1.82 20.17 -4.21
N LEU A 281 0.92 21.02 -3.71
CA LEU A 281 -0.02 21.76 -4.56
C LEU A 281 0.71 22.72 -5.52
N LEU A 282 1.75 23.42 -5.04
CA LEU A 282 2.54 24.32 -5.89
C LEU A 282 3.26 23.56 -7.01
N ILE A 283 3.95 22.47 -6.68
CA ILE A 283 4.62 21.62 -7.68
C ILE A 283 3.60 21.02 -8.65
N THR A 284 2.41 20.65 -8.18
CA THR A 284 1.33 20.16 -9.04
C THR A 284 0.88 21.21 -10.05
N LYS A 285 0.77 22.49 -9.67
CA LYS A 285 0.44 23.59 -10.62
C LYS A 285 1.45 23.65 -11.76
N PHE A 286 2.75 23.63 -11.44
CA PHE A 286 3.81 23.66 -12.45
C PHE A 286 3.78 22.42 -13.34
N MET A 287 3.64 21.22 -12.76
CA MET A 287 3.52 19.98 -13.53
C MET A 287 2.34 20.00 -14.48
N ASN A 288 1.20 20.51 -14.00
CA ASN A 288 0.00 20.62 -14.81
C ASN A 288 0.26 21.48 -16.06
N ALA A 289 0.83 22.67 -15.87
CA ALA A 289 1.15 23.56 -16.98
C ALA A 289 2.15 22.95 -17.97
N ILE A 290 3.18 22.26 -17.48
CA ILE A 290 4.15 21.53 -18.31
C ILE A 290 3.46 20.48 -19.18
N VAL A 291 2.51 19.72 -18.60
CA VAL A 291 1.74 18.71 -19.33
C VAL A 291 0.82 19.35 -20.38
N GLN A 292 0.13 20.43 -20.04
CA GLN A 292 -0.78 21.10 -20.98
C GLN A 292 -0.03 21.76 -22.15
N GLU A 293 1.20 22.23 -21.94
CA GLU A 293 2.08 22.76 -23.00
C GLU A 293 2.77 21.65 -23.83
N GLY A 294 2.53 20.37 -23.53
CA GLY A 294 3.15 19.25 -24.25
C GLY A 294 4.66 19.15 -24.04
N LEU A 295 5.16 19.57 -22.87
CA LEU A 295 6.59 19.63 -22.53
C LEU A 295 7.09 18.38 -21.78
N ILE A 296 6.29 17.30 -21.76
CA ILE A 296 6.74 15.97 -21.30
C ILE A 296 7.36 15.21 -22.46
N GLU A 297 8.54 14.65 -22.22
CA GLU A 297 9.30 13.86 -23.19
C GLU A 297 10.04 12.74 -22.45
N VAL A 298 9.40 11.57 -22.36
CA VAL A 298 9.94 10.43 -21.61
C VAL A 298 10.86 9.62 -22.51
N LYS A 299 12.18 9.77 -22.32
CA LYS A 299 13.21 9.03 -23.07
C LYS A 299 14.03 8.16 -22.13
N ILE A 300 14.04 6.86 -22.41
CA ILE A 300 14.71 5.85 -21.59
C ILE A 300 16.17 5.74 -22.00
N GLN A 301 17.07 5.95 -21.05
CA GLN A 301 18.51 5.96 -21.28
C GLN A 301 19.05 4.55 -21.54
N ASN A 302 18.67 3.59 -20.69
CA ASN A 302 19.21 2.23 -20.74
C ASN A 302 18.08 1.20 -20.85
N ARG A 303 18.29 0.21 -21.71
CA ARG A 303 17.39 -0.94 -21.87
C ARG A 303 17.79 -2.01 -20.86
N ASP A 304 16.81 -2.61 -20.19
CA ASP A 304 17.08 -3.65 -19.18
C ASP A 304 17.35 -5.00 -19.83
N SER A 305 16.62 -5.31 -20.92
CA SER A 305 16.77 -6.55 -21.67
C SER A 305 16.23 -6.39 -23.09
N VAL A 306 16.85 -7.05 -24.05
CA VAL A 306 16.41 -7.07 -25.45
C VAL A 306 16.32 -8.50 -25.93
N THR A 307 15.25 -8.80 -26.65
CA THR A 307 15.07 -10.05 -27.39
C THR A 307 15.10 -9.77 -28.89
N PHE A 308 16.05 -10.40 -29.57
CA PHE A 308 16.29 -10.33 -31.00
C PHE A 308 16.28 -11.74 -31.58
N GLU A 309 15.53 -11.96 -32.66
CA GLU A 309 15.39 -13.28 -33.32
C GLU A 309 15.02 -14.44 -32.36
N GLY A 310 14.25 -14.15 -31.31
CA GLY A 310 13.81 -15.14 -30.32
C GLY A 310 14.86 -15.45 -29.22
N LYS A 311 16.03 -14.83 -29.26
CA LYS A 311 17.07 -14.94 -28.22
C LYS A 311 17.14 -13.66 -27.38
N THR A 312 17.18 -13.80 -26.06
CA THR A 312 17.49 -12.68 -25.15
C THR A 312 19.00 -12.43 -25.13
N LEU A 313 19.41 -11.18 -25.30
CA LEU A 313 20.81 -10.78 -25.28
C LEU A 313 21.42 -10.99 -23.89
N SER A 314 22.72 -11.35 -23.84
CA SER A 314 23.51 -11.44 -22.62
C SER A 314 23.76 -10.04 -22.02
N LYS A 315 24.29 -9.99 -20.79
CA LYS A 315 24.63 -8.71 -20.15
C LYS A 315 25.69 -7.94 -20.96
N GLU A 316 26.71 -8.63 -21.46
CA GLU A 316 27.77 -8.03 -22.28
C GLU A 316 27.22 -7.51 -23.61
N GLU A 317 26.34 -8.29 -24.26
CA GLU A 317 25.65 -7.86 -25.50
C GLU A 317 24.76 -6.63 -25.23
N MET A 318 24.09 -6.56 -24.08
CA MET A 318 23.28 -5.41 -23.66
C MET A 318 24.12 -4.18 -23.38
N ASP A 319 25.30 -4.32 -22.77
CA ASP A 319 26.21 -3.20 -22.49
C ASP A 319 26.73 -2.59 -23.81
N VAL A 320 27.10 -3.43 -24.78
CA VAL A 320 27.47 -2.97 -26.14
C VAL A 320 26.28 -2.27 -26.80
N LEU A 321 25.09 -2.88 -26.77
CA LEU A 321 23.88 -2.31 -27.39
C LEU A 321 23.55 -0.92 -26.81
N ASN A 322 23.53 -0.79 -25.49
CA ASN A 322 23.22 0.48 -24.82
C ASN A 322 24.27 1.55 -25.13
N ASN A 323 25.56 1.17 -25.23
CA ASN A 323 26.62 2.09 -25.62
C ASN A 323 26.52 2.53 -27.09
N GLU A 324 26.31 1.60 -28.03
CA GLU A 324 26.14 1.91 -29.46
C GLU A 324 24.88 2.75 -29.75
N ASN A 325 23.88 2.67 -28.86
CA ASN A 325 22.60 3.37 -28.98
C ASN A 325 22.44 4.47 -27.92
N ALA A 326 23.54 4.99 -27.34
CA ALA A 326 23.47 6.00 -26.29
C ALA A 326 22.73 7.29 -26.73
N ASP A 327 22.86 7.66 -28.02
CA ASP A 327 22.16 8.79 -28.63
C ASP A 327 20.73 8.45 -29.10
N ASN A 328 20.39 7.16 -29.17
CA ASN A 328 19.09 6.64 -29.59
C ASN A 328 18.29 6.13 -28.38
N ARG A 329 17.91 7.07 -27.52
CA ARG A 329 17.06 6.80 -26.36
C ARG A 329 15.68 6.33 -26.81
N LEU A 330 15.16 5.31 -26.14
CA LEU A 330 13.82 4.78 -26.42
C LEU A 330 12.76 5.81 -26.00
N ASP A 331 11.91 6.24 -26.93
CA ASP A 331 10.76 7.11 -26.62
C ASP A 331 9.61 6.31 -26.02
N TYR A 332 9.21 6.70 -24.81
CA TYR A 332 8.08 6.12 -24.09
C TYR A 332 7.06 7.19 -23.65
N THR A 333 7.06 8.36 -24.30
CA THR A 333 6.15 9.46 -23.95
C THR A 333 4.69 9.00 -24.03
N GLN A 334 3.97 9.12 -22.91
CA GLN A 334 2.56 8.72 -22.82
C GLN A 334 1.64 9.93 -23.02
N LYS A 335 0.42 9.69 -23.52
CA LYS A 335 -0.62 10.74 -23.68
C LYS A 335 -1.03 11.36 -22.34
N THR A 336 -1.12 10.56 -21.30
CA THR A 336 -1.61 10.97 -19.97
C THR A 336 -0.52 10.77 -18.93
N ASN A 337 -0.17 11.86 -18.25
CA ASN A 337 0.91 11.97 -17.28
C ASN A 337 0.35 12.60 -16.01
N PHE A 338 0.85 12.19 -14.84
CA PHE A 338 0.36 12.72 -13.56
C PHE A 338 1.55 13.16 -12.72
N GLY A 339 1.37 14.23 -11.94
CA GLY A 339 2.39 14.72 -11.01
C GLY A 339 2.38 13.96 -9.68
N PHE A 340 1.19 13.65 -9.16
CA PHE A 340 1.01 12.96 -7.88
C PHE A 340 -0.05 11.86 -7.98
N GLY A 341 -0.08 10.94 -7.02
CA GLY A 341 -1.19 9.99 -6.93
C GLY A 341 -1.35 9.31 -5.58
N ILE A 342 -2.58 8.91 -5.27
CA ILE A 342 -2.95 8.18 -4.05
C ILE A 342 -3.91 7.04 -4.41
N ASP A 343 -3.54 5.80 -4.10
CA ASP A 343 -4.34 4.62 -4.43
C ASP A 343 -5.65 4.60 -3.62
N SER A 344 -5.57 4.88 -2.32
CA SER A 344 -6.72 4.87 -1.40
C SER A 344 -6.90 6.23 -0.73
N VAL A 345 -7.59 7.14 -1.42
CA VAL A 345 -7.87 8.49 -0.89
C VAL A 345 -8.68 8.45 0.41
N ASP A 346 -9.51 7.42 0.62
CA ASP A 346 -10.23 7.21 1.87
C ASP A 346 -9.29 7.07 3.08
N ASN A 347 -8.12 6.46 2.90
CA ASN A 347 -7.15 6.29 3.99
C ASN A 347 -6.47 7.59 4.37
N LYS A 348 -6.40 8.56 3.46
CA LYS A 348 -5.83 9.88 3.77
C LYS A 348 -6.61 10.57 4.90
N PHE A 349 -7.93 10.40 4.98
CA PHE A 349 -8.74 10.94 6.08
C PHE A 349 -8.35 10.33 7.44
N PHE A 350 -8.08 9.03 7.51
CA PHE A 350 -7.63 8.36 8.74
C PHE A 350 -6.23 8.81 9.13
N MET A 351 -5.32 8.93 8.15
CA MET A 351 -3.95 9.35 8.38
C MET A 351 -3.87 10.83 8.79
N ASP A 352 -4.65 11.73 8.18
CA ASP A 352 -4.73 13.16 8.54
C ASP A 352 -5.29 13.35 9.95
N TYR A 353 -6.27 12.54 10.36
CA TYR A 353 -6.72 12.55 11.75
C TYR A 353 -5.60 12.17 12.73
N ALA A 354 -4.91 11.06 12.47
CA ALA A 354 -3.84 10.60 13.36
C ALA A 354 -2.67 11.58 13.48
N SER A 355 -2.31 12.30 12.41
CA SER A 355 -1.25 13.33 12.47
C SER A 355 -1.69 14.64 13.13
N SER A 356 -2.99 14.97 13.05
CA SER A 356 -3.53 16.22 13.61
C SER A 356 -3.68 16.18 15.13
N ASN A 357 -3.77 14.98 15.71
CA ASN A 357 -3.89 14.78 17.15
C ASN A 357 -2.52 14.84 17.83
N ILE A 358 -2.34 15.75 18.81
CA ILE A 358 -1.09 15.95 19.57
C ILE A 358 -0.65 14.67 20.29
N ASP A 359 -1.59 13.85 20.75
CA ASP A 359 -1.32 12.61 21.48
C ASP A 359 -1.01 11.42 20.55
N GLY A 360 -1.22 11.57 19.23
CA GLY A 360 -0.93 10.53 18.23
C GLY A 360 -1.70 9.22 18.47
N LYS A 361 -2.98 9.16 18.08
CA LYS A 361 -3.78 7.93 18.23
C LYS A 361 -3.55 6.97 17.06
N GLU A 362 -2.89 5.85 17.32
CA GLU A 362 -2.76 4.74 16.35
C GLU A 362 -4.09 4.01 16.13
N LEU A 363 -4.94 3.88 17.16
CA LEU A 363 -6.24 3.25 17.04
C LEU A 363 -7.36 4.30 17.06
N ILE A 364 -8.10 4.39 15.96
CA ILE A 364 -9.25 5.29 15.84
C ILE A 364 -10.48 4.55 16.38
N ASP A 365 -10.92 4.94 17.58
CA ASP A 365 -12.18 4.47 18.17
C ASP A 365 -13.33 5.38 17.76
N VAL A 366 -14.11 4.91 16.79
CA VAL A 366 -15.25 5.64 16.24
C VAL A 366 -16.52 5.48 17.09
N GLU A 367 -16.51 4.63 18.13
CA GLU A 367 -17.62 4.51 19.07
C GLU A 367 -17.60 5.59 20.15
N ASP A 368 -16.42 6.15 20.48
CA ASP A 368 -16.28 7.23 21.45
C ASP A 368 -17.01 8.50 20.97
N PRO A 369 -18.10 8.95 21.63
CA PRO A 369 -18.86 10.12 21.20
C PRO A 369 -18.04 11.43 21.27
N ASN A 370 -16.97 11.44 22.07
CA ASN A 370 -16.07 12.57 22.23
C ASN A 370 -14.91 12.56 21.23
N ASN A 371 -14.87 11.58 20.30
CA ASN A 371 -13.89 11.62 19.24
C ASN A 371 -14.09 12.87 18.34
N ASP A 372 -12.99 13.42 17.87
CA ASP A 372 -12.99 14.55 16.92
C ASP A 372 -12.73 14.09 15.48
N PHE A 373 -12.91 12.79 15.23
CA PHE A 373 -12.88 12.26 13.87
C PHE A 373 -14.12 12.74 13.11
N TRP A 374 -14.09 12.60 11.79
CA TRP A 374 -15.15 13.11 10.92
C TRP A 374 -16.46 12.32 11.04
N TYR A 375 -16.45 11.19 11.74
CA TYR A 375 -17.66 10.51 12.18
C TYR A 375 -17.50 9.81 13.52
N ASN A 376 -18.63 9.67 14.21
CA ASN A 376 -18.86 8.71 15.28
C ASN A 376 -19.93 7.71 14.83
N SER A 377 -19.83 6.45 15.26
CA SER A 377 -20.83 5.44 14.96
C SER A 377 -21.04 4.45 16.10
N THR A 378 -22.28 3.96 16.22
CA THR A 378 -22.62 2.83 17.10
C THR A 378 -23.39 1.78 16.31
N TYR A 379 -23.19 0.51 16.66
CA TYR A 379 -23.88 -0.63 16.06
C TYR A 379 -24.44 -1.55 17.14
N LYS A 380 -25.78 -1.71 17.17
CA LYS A 380 -26.45 -2.63 18.11
C LYS A 380 -27.68 -3.25 17.45
N SER A 381 -27.73 -4.59 17.39
CA SER A 381 -28.88 -5.34 16.89
C SER A 381 -29.40 -4.85 15.54
N ASN A 382 -28.47 -4.63 14.58
CA ASN A 382 -28.72 -4.14 13.22
C ASN A 382 -29.24 -2.69 13.14
N GLN A 383 -29.25 -1.96 14.27
CA GLN A 383 -29.45 -0.52 14.31
C GLN A 383 -28.09 0.18 14.30
N THR A 384 -27.94 1.13 13.39
CA THR A 384 -26.71 1.91 13.23
C THR A 384 -27.02 3.38 13.42
N LYS A 385 -26.29 4.05 14.31
CA LYS A 385 -26.35 5.52 14.43
C LYS A 385 -25.00 6.07 13.98
N ILE A 386 -25.02 7.00 13.05
CA ILE A 386 -23.84 7.65 12.49
C ILE A 386 -24.00 9.15 12.69
N GLN A 387 -23.01 9.79 13.30
CA GLN A 387 -22.96 11.25 13.45
C GLN A 387 -21.75 11.78 12.69
N PHE A 388 -21.97 12.59 11.66
CA PHE A 388 -20.88 13.28 10.97
C PHE A 388 -20.44 14.53 11.73
N ASN A 389 -19.13 14.72 11.82
CA ASN A 389 -18.50 15.94 12.31
C ASN A 389 -18.04 16.76 11.12
N THR A 390 -18.91 17.66 10.64
CA THR A 390 -18.63 18.51 9.46
C THR A 390 -17.53 19.54 9.72
N LYS A 391 -17.18 19.75 10.98
CA LYS A 391 -16.17 20.72 11.44
C LYS A 391 -14.87 20.05 11.88
N SER A 392 -14.70 18.74 11.69
CA SER A 392 -13.46 18.05 12.04
C SER A 392 -12.28 18.69 11.30
N SER A 393 -11.31 19.21 12.03
CA SER A 393 -10.13 19.87 11.45
C SER A 393 -9.40 18.94 10.49
N SER A 394 -9.21 17.68 10.88
CA SER A 394 -8.55 16.67 10.05
C SER A 394 -9.27 16.37 8.74
N PHE A 395 -10.61 16.37 8.74
CA PHE A 395 -11.41 16.20 7.54
C PHE A 395 -11.24 17.38 6.59
N LEU A 396 -11.28 18.59 7.13
CA LEU A 396 -11.10 19.82 6.36
C LEU A 396 -9.68 19.91 5.79
N GLU A 397 -8.66 19.44 6.50
CA GLU A 397 -7.29 19.35 5.98
C GLU A 397 -7.18 18.42 4.77
N THR A 398 -7.77 17.21 4.84
CA THR A 398 -7.81 16.30 3.69
C THR A 398 -8.62 16.91 2.54
N ALA A 399 -9.77 17.50 2.83
CA ALA A 399 -10.64 18.12 1.84
C ALA A 399 -9.94 19.28 1.13
N GLU A 400 -9.21 20.14 1.84
CA GLU A 400 -8.45 21.25 1.26
C GLU A 400 -7.34 20.78 0.33
N TYR A 401 -6.62 19.71 0.68
CA TYR A 401 -5.65 19.09 -0.22
C TYR A 401 -6.31 18.63 -1.53
N LEU A 402 -7.44 17.93 -1.42
CA LEU A 402 -8.16 17.38 -2.58
C LEU A 402 -8.86 18.46 -3.42
N ASP A 403 -9.42 19.49 -2.76
CA ASP A 403 -9.98 20.68 -3.41
C ASP A 403 -8.88 21.45 -4.14
N GLY A 404 -7.69 21.60 -3.54
CA GLY A 404 -6.53 22.20 -4.20
C GLY A 404 -6.14 21.45 -5.48
N MET A 405 -6.07 20.12 -5.44
CA MET A 405 -5.83 19.30 -6.64
C MET A 405 -6.94 19.49 -7.69
N LYS A 406 -8.20 19.52 -7.25
CA LYS A 406 -9.35 19.70 -8.12
C LYS A 406 -9.35 21.05 -8.84
N GLU A 407 -9.04 22.13 -8.13
CA GLU A 407 -8.94 23.47 -8.73
C GLU A 407 -7.82 23.54 -9.79
N ILE A 408 -6.69 22.86 -9.56
CA ILE A 408 -5.64 22.74 -10.57
C ILE A 408 -6.17 21.97 -11.79
N ALA A 409 -6.85 20.84 -11.60
CA ALA A 409 -7.40 20.06 -12.72
C ALA A 409 -8.44 20.83 -13.53
N LYS A 410 -9.26 21.68 -12.89
CA LYS A 410 -10.23 22.55 -13.57
C LYS A 410 -9.55 23.55 -14.53
N SER A 411 -8.30 23.95 -14.25
CA SER A 411 -7.54 24.85 -15.14
C SER A 411 -7.17 24.22 -16.49
N ASN A 412 -7.35 22.90 -16.66
CA ASN A 412 -7.08 22.20 -17.93
C ASN A 412 -8.09 22.52 -19.03
N ASN A 413 -9.22 23.18 -18.72
CA ASN A 413 -10.35 23.38 -19.64
C ASN A 413 -10.90 22.07 -20.25
N ASN A 414 -10.62 20.92 -19.61
CA ASN A 414 -11.03 19.58 -20.04
C ASN A 414 -12.02 18.94 -19.07
N THR A 415 -12.77 19.74 -18.30
CA THR A 415 -13.72 19.20 -17.31
C THR A 415 -14.83 18.35 -17.95
N ASP A 416 -15.18 18.64 -19.21
CA ASP A 416 -16.22 17.91 -19.95
C ASP A 416 -15.70 16.63 -20.63
N ALA A 417 -14.40 16.32 -20.50
CA ALA A 417 -13.80 15.12 -21.07
C ALA A 417 -14.47 13.84 -20.52
N ALA A 418 -14.49 12.80 -21.36
CA ALA A 418 -15.21 11.57 -21.05
C ALA A 418 -14.50 10.69 -20.01
N THR A 419 -13.20 10.88 -19.81
CA THR A 419 -12.37 10.02 -18.95
C THR A 419 -11.70 10.81 -17.84
N PHE A 420 -11.59 10.20 -16.66
CA PHE A 420 -10.85 10.77 -15.53
C PHE A 420 -9.42 11.15 -15.92
N SER A 421 -8.72 10.28 -16.67
CA SER A 421 -7.32 10.51 -17.05
C SER A 421 -7.11 11.75 -17.92
N GLU A 422 -8.13 12.18 -18.67
CA GLU A 422 -8.11 13.43 -19.45
C GLU A 422 -8.48 14.64 -18.58
N GLN A 423 -9.48 14.51 -17.72
CA GLN A 423 -9.90 15.55 -16.78
C GLN A 423 -8.75 15.95 -15.82
N TRP A 424 -8.01 14.96 -15.31
CA TRP A 424 -6.99 15.11 -14.27
C TRP A 424 -5.55 15.03 -14.79
N ASN A 425 -5.36 15.07 -16.11
CA ASN A 425 -4.03 15.01 -16.74
C ASN A 425 -3.13 16.13 -16.21
N GLY A 426 -1.90 15.79 -15.84
CA GLY A 426 -0.91 16.71 -15.26
C GLY A 426 -1.04 16.93 -13.75
N VAL A 427 -2.11 16.43 -13.12
CA VAL A 427 -2.44 16.75 -11.73
C VAL A 427 -2.31 15.53 -10.82
N PHE A 428 -3.35 14.70 -10.78
CA PHE A 428 -3.53 13.73 -9.70
C PHE A 428 -4.13 12.42 -10.22
N SER A 429 -3.50 11.30 -9.86
CA SER A 429 -4.00 9.96 -10.16
C SER A 429 -4.54 9.26 -8.92
N VAL A 430 -5.59 8.46 -9.10
CA VAL A 430 -6.15 7.59 -8.08
C VAL A 430 -6.45 6.20 -8.65
N ALA A 431 -6.61 5.21 -7.76
CA ALA A 431 -7.10 3.90 -8.16
C ALA A 431 -8.51 4.04 -8.76
N ARG A 432 -8.71 3.51 -9.96
CA ARG A 432 -9.95 3.72 -10.71
C ARG A 432 -10.29 2.57 -11.63
N TYR A 433 -11.52 2.58 -12.11
CA TYR A 433 -11.93 1.73 -13.23
C TYR A 433 -11.97 2.59 -14.48
N ASP A 434 -11.06 2.37 -15.42
CA ASP A 434 -11.09 3.03 -16.73
C ASP A 434 -12.18 2.43 -17.63
N SER A 435 -12.61 1.19 -17.33
CA SER A 435 -13.79 0.56 -17.92
C SER A 435 -14.45 -0.35 -16.88
N PRO A 436 -15.68 -0.88 -17.11
CA PRO A 436 -16.37 -1.75 -16.15
C PRO A 436 -15.58 -2.98 -15.70
N VAL A 437 -14.50 -3.34 -16.40
CA VAL A 437 -13.64 -4.51 -16.15
C VAL A 437 -12.16 -4.20 -15.99
N ILE A 438 -11.68 -3.02 -16.43
CA ILE A 438 -10.26 -2.65 -16.35
C ILE A 438 -10.06 -1.76 -15.13
N LYS A 439 -9.31 -2.26 -14.15
CA LYS A 439 -8.88 -1.50 -12.98
C LYS A 439 -7.47 -0.97 -13.20
N SER A 440 -7.32 0.34 -13.07
CA SER A 440 -6.04 1.04 -13.09
C SER A 440 -5.64 1.42 -11.68
N TRP A 441 -4.39 1.12 -11.33
CA TRP A 441 -3.79 1.38 -10.03
C TRP A 441 -2.78 2.49 -10.17
N ILE A 442 -2.51 3.24 -9.09
CA ILE A 442 -1.56 4.37 -9.20
C ILE A 442 -0.15 3.89 -9.54
N THR A 443 0.23 2.68 -9.15
CA THR A 443 1.54 2.10 -9.53
C THR A 443 1.67 1.92 -11.04
N SER A 444 0.56 1.70 -11.76
CA SER A 444 0.55 1.63 -13.23
C SER A 444 0.78 2.99 -13.88
N ASP A 445 0.38 4.08 -13.20
CA ASP A 445 0.65 5.45 -13.62
C ASP A 445 2.04 5.93 -13.17
N PHE A 446 2.50 5.52 -11.97
CA PHE A 446 3.81 5.87 -11.42
C PHE A 446 4.97 5.36 -12.29
N ILE A 447 4.86 4.12 -12.79
CA ILE A 447 5.84 3.53 -13.71
C ILE A 447 5.81 4.13 -15.11
N LYS A 448 5.10 5.24 -15.36
CA LYS A 448 5.32 6.06 -16.55
C LYS A 448 6.51 7.00 -16.39
N GLY A 449 7.03 7.17 -15.16
CA GLY A 449 8.21 7.99 -14.85
C GLY A 449 7.92 9.48 -14.62
N THR A 450 6.68 9.93 -14.82
CA THR A 450 6.35 11.37 -14.74
C THR A 450 5.88 11.83 -13.36
N MET A 451 5.60 10.90 -12.45
CA MET A 451 5.04 11.21 -11.13
C MET A 451 6.15 11.54 -10.13
N PHE A 452 6.07 12.68 -9.46
CA PHE A 452 6.98 13.06 -8.38
C PHE A 452 6.81 12.16 -7.17
N MET A 453 5.56 11.87 -6.78
CA MET A 453 5.26 11.02 -5.64
C MET A 453 3.94 10.25 -5.82
N GLY A 454 3.98 8.95 -5.58
CA GLY A 454 2.80 8.08 -5.59
C GLY A 454 2.63 7.34 -4.27
N SER A 455 1.41 7.26 -3.75
CA SER A 455 1.08 6.53 -2.52
C SER A 455 0.23 5.30 -2.80
N ALA A 456 0.65 4.14 -2.31
CA ALA A 456 -0.09 2.88 -2.42
C ALA A 456 0.23 1.95 -1.24
N SER A 457 -0.56 0.88 -1.12
CA SER A 457 -0.25 -0.22 -0.20
C SER A 457 1.15 -0.79 -0.45
N SER A 458 1.89 -1.05 0.61
CA SER A 458 3.22 -1.67 0.59
C SER A 458 3.23 -3.05 -0.07
N ALA A 459 2.09 -3.75 -0.10
CA ALA A 459 1.92 -4.98 -0.89
C ALA A 459 2.08 -4.79 -2.41
N ASN A 460 2.19 -3.54 -2.87
CA ASN A 460 2.49 -3.18 -4.26
C ASN A 460 3.94 -2.70 -4.44
N ASP A 461 4.82 -2.84 -3.43
CA ASP A 461 6.21 -2.39 -3.50
C ASP A 461 6.99 -2.87 -4.74
N PRO A 462 6.82 -4.12 -5.24
CA PRO A 462 7.57 -4.58 -6.41
C PRO A 462 7.18 -3.77 -7.65
N TYR A 463 5.97 -3.19 -7.65
CA TYR A 463 5.45 -2.49 -8.81
C TYR A 463 5.97 -1.07 -8.98
N PHE A 464 6.67 -0.49 -7.99
CA PHE A 464 7.26 0.85 -8.14
C PHE A 464 8.55 0.85 -8.97
N ALA A 465 9.34 -0.23 -8.92
CA ALA A 465 10.65 -0.31 -9.59
C ALA A 465 10.90 -1.61 -10.39
N GLN A 466 10.10 -2.67 -10.22
CA GLN A 466 10.38 -3.98 -10.83
C GLN A 466 9.46 -4.30 -12.01
N GLN A 467 8.48 -3.45 -12.33
CA GLN A 467 7.65 -3.65 -13.52
C GLN A 467 8.38 -3.20 -14.78
N GLN A 468 8.81 -4.20 -15.56
CA GLN A 468 9.31 -3.98 -16.89
C GLN A 468 8.17 -3.75 -17.89
N LYS A 469 8.33 -2.75 -18.76
CA LYS A 469 7.49 -2.52 -19.92
C LYS A 469 8.11 -3.19 -21.13
N ARG A 470 7.26 -3.75 -21.99
CA ARG A 470 7.65 -4.38 -23.25
C ARG A 470 7.21 -3.51 -24.41
N VAL A 471 8.14 -3.17 -25.29
CA VAL A 471 7.86 -2.38 -26.51
C VAL A 471 8.62 -2.93 -27.71
N GLY A 472 8.10 -2.63 -28.90
CA GLY A 472 8.90 -2.71 -30.13
C GLY A 472 9.82 -1.49 -30.19
N ASP A 473 11.10 -1.73 -30.39
CA ASP A 473 12.14 -0.70 -30.32
C ASP A 473 13.05 -0.81 -31.54
N LYS A 474 13.50 0.33 -32.06
CA LYS A 474 14.38 0.40 -33.21
C LYS A 474 15.79 0.69 -32.72
N VAL A 475 16.69 -0.28 -32.82
CA VAL A 475 18.06 -0.21 -32.30
C VAL A 475 19.07 -0.56 -33.38
N LYS A 476 20.31 -0.09 -33.22
CA LYS A 476 21.43 -0.56 -34.03
C LYS A 476 22.02 -1.81 -33.40
N ILE A 477 22.09 -2.90 -34.17
CA ILE A 477 22.81 -4.11 -33.83
C ILE A 477 23.82 -4.36 -34.96
N ASN A 478 25.11 -4.43 -34.63
CA ASN A 478 26.18 -4.59 -35.62
C ASN A 478 26.13 -3.52 -36.74
N GLY A 479 25.80 -2.27 -36.36
CA GLY A 479 25.69 -1.14 -37.29
C GLY A 479 24.45 -1.12 -38.20
N LYS A 480 23.53 -2.09 -38.05
CA LYS A 480 22.27 -2.14 -38.82
C LYS A 480 21.08 -1.81 -37.93
N ASP A 481 20.13 -1.05 -38.47
CA ASP A 481 18.86 -0.76 -37.81
C ASP A 481 17.99 -2.03 -37.78
N GLU A 482 17.66 -2.49 -36.59
CA GLU A 482 16.82 -3.66 -36.33
C GLU A 482 15.62 -3.28 -35.47
N ILE A 483 14.49 -4.00 -35.65
CA ILE A 483 13.33 -3.90 -34.77
C ILE A 483 13.37 -5.05 -33.77
N VAL A 484 13.48 -4.71 -32.49
CA VAL A 484 13.64 -5.68 -31.40
C VAL A 484 12.50 -5.59 -30.40
N THR A 485 12.35 -6.62 -29.57
CA THR A 485 11.53 -6.52 -28.37
C THR A 485 12.40 -6.03 -27.22
N THR A 486 12.17 -4.81 -26.75
CA THR A 486 12.87 -4.24 -25.60
C THR A 486 12.02 -4.33 -24.35
N TYR A 487 12.67 -4.68 -23.24
CA TYR A 487 12.16 -4.57 -21.88
C TYR A 487 12.93 -3.48 -21.14
N PHE A 488 12.21 -2.63 -20.40
CA PHE A 488 12.82 -1.55 -19.63
C PHE A 488 11.98 -1.18 -18.42
N SER A 489 12.62 -0.59 -17.42
CA SER A 489 11.98 -0.07 -16.22
C SER A 489 12.09 1.46 -16.24
N PRO A 490 10.96 2.19 -16.30
CA PRO A 490 11.00 3.66 -16.33
C PRO A 490 11.61 4.30 -15.09
N ASN A 491 11.57 3.60 -13.97
CA ASN A 491 12.19 3.98 -12.71
C ASN A 491 13.14 2.88 -12.28
N LYS A 492 14.35 3.24 -11.83
CA LYS A 492 15.25 2.31 -11.14
C LYS A 492 14.99 2.29 -9.64
N LYS A 493 15.42 1.22 -8.97
CA LYS A 493 15.44 1.14 -7.50
C LYS A 493 16.19 2.32 -6.87
N ALA A 494 17.30 2.73 -7.49
CA ALA A 494 18.12 3.86 -7.07
C ALA A 494 17.38 5.21 -7.10
N ASP A 495 16.35 5.36 -7.94
CA ASP A 495 15.58 6.61 -8.08
C ASP A 495 14.55 6.81 -6.96
N LEU A 496 14.32 5.80 -6.11
CA LEU A 496 13.18 5.79 -5.19
C LEU A 496 13.57 6.09 -3.75
N LEU A 497 12.76 6.92 -3.09
CA LEU A 497 12.75 7.11 -1.64
C LEU A 497 11.36 6.87 -1.07
N THR A 498 11.30 6.19 0.08
CA THR A 498 10.05 6.03 0.84
C THR A 498 9.76 7.28 1.65
N ALA A 499 8.53 7.72 1.67
CA ALA A 499 8.08 8.85 2.47
C ALA A 499 6.77 8.50 3.21
N PRO A 500 6.48 9.17 4.33
CA PRO A 500 5.15 9.15 4.91
C PRO A 500 4.16 9.87 3.99
N LYS A 501 2.90 9.92 4.40
CA LYS A 501 1.91 10.79 3.75
C LYS A 501 2.28 12.29 3.86
N THR A 502 1.82 13.07 2.89
CA THR A 502 1.87 14.54 2.93
C THR A 502 0.90 15.08 3.97
N ASN A 503 1.38 16.03 4.79
CA ASN A 503 0.64 16.67 5.87
C ASN A 503 0.44 18.16 5.61
N LYS A 504 -0.67 18.73 6.10
CA LYS A 504 -0.79 20.19 6.20
C LYS A 504 0.00 20.71 7.39
N ASN A 505 -0.20 20.08 8.54
CA ASN A 505 0.38 20.41 9.84
C ASN A 505 1.17 19.21 10.39
N ASN A 506 2.18 19.43 11.24
CA ASN A 506 2.95 18.38 11.93
C ASN A 506 3.71 17.42 10.97
N THR A 507 4.68 17.94 10.21
CA THR A 507 5.54 17.14 9.32
C THR A 507 6.45 16.14 10.05
N ASN A 508 6.66 16.34 11.35
CA ASN A 508 7.35 15.40 12.26
C ASN A 508 6.50 14.18 12.65
N ARG A 509 5.24 14.09 12.20
CA ARG A 509 4.38 12.92 12.42
C ARG A 509 4.34 12.07 11.15
N HIS A 510 5.05 10.95 11.19
CA HIS A 510 5.14 10.00 10.09
C HIS A 510 4.02 8.96 10.21
N VAL A 511 2.98 9.12 9.40
CA VAL A 511 1.76 8.33 9.53
C VAL A 511 1.62 7.35 8.38
N PHE A 512 1.33 6.10 8.71
CA PHE A 512 1.11 5.02 7.76
C PHE A 512 -0.19 4.30 8.11
N MET A 513 -1.15 4.25 7.18
CA MET A 513 -2.38 3.49 7.40
C MET A 513 -2.07 2.00 7.31
N SER A 514 -2.20 1.30 8.43
CA SER A 514 -2.17 -0.15 8.47
C SER A 514 -3.40 -0.71 7.77
N GLN A 515 -3.13 -1.67 6.90
CA GLN A 515 -4.09 -2.45 6.16
C GLN A 515 -3.68 -3.91 6.29
N GLY A 516 -4.60 -4.80 5.98
CA GLY A 516 -4.32 -6.23 6.03
C GLY A 516 -5.52 -6.98 6.50
N ARG A 517 -5.64 -8.21 6.02
CA ARG A 517 -6.64 -9.14 6.52
C ARG A 517 -5.97 -10.00 7.57
N GLY A 518 -6.65 -10.18 8.69
CA GLY A 518 -6.24 -11.11 9.71
C GLY A 518 -6.93 -12.46 9.55
N ILE A 519 -6.77 -13.29 10.58
CA ILE A 519 -7.37 -14.62 10.67
C ILE A 519 -8.55 -14.56 11.63
N ALA A 520 -9.72 -14.90 11.12
CA ALA A 520 -10.97 -15.06 11.87
C ALA A 520 -11.42 -16.52 11.79
N GLY A 521 -12.51 -16.89 12.46
CA GLY A 521 -13.04 -18.25 12.33
C GLY A 521 -14.40 -18.50 12.98
N PHE A 522 -14.98 -19.64 12.65
CA PHE A 522 -16.17 -20.19 13.30
C PHE A 522 -15.84 -21.49 14.02
N LYS A 523 -16.45 -21.72 15.17
CA LYS A 523 -16.28 -22.94 15.98
C LYS A 523 -16.57 -24.17 15.13
N SER A 524 -15.75 -25.21 15.30
CA SER A 524 -15.90 -26.46 14.57
C SER A 524 -17.21 -27.15 14.97
N ASN A 525 -17.82 -27.85 14.02
CA ASN A 525 -19.07 -28.60 14.23
C ASN A 525 -18.88 -30.09 13.93
N GLY A 526 -19.84 -30.91 14.36
CA GLY A 526 -19.87 -32.35 14.08
C GLY A 526 -19.09 -33.25 15.05
N PRO A 527 -19.07 -34.57 14.81
CA PRO A 527 -18.53 -35.57 15.73
C PRO A 527 -17.03 -35.46 16.03
N ASN A 528 -16.24 -34.86 15.14
CA ASN A 528 -14.80 -34.66 15.28
C ASN A 528 -14.42 -33.22 15.66
N ALA A 529 -15.38 -32.40 16.11
CA ALA A 529 -15.14 -30.99 16.43
C ALA A 529 -14.01 -30.82 17.45
N ALA A 530 -13.96 -31.63 18.51
CA ALA A 530 -12.93 -31.54 19.54
C ALA A 530 -11.50 -31.75 18.98
N GLN A 531 -11.33 -32.67 18.03
CA GLN A 531 -10.05 -32.90 17.37
C GLN A 531 -9.69 -31.74 16.43
N LYS A 532 -10.68 -31.21 15.70
CA LYS A 532 -10.50 -30.01 14.86
C LYS A 532 -10.06 -28.80 15.68
N GLU A 533 -10.66 -28.59 16.84
CA GLU A 533 -10.27 -27.50 17.76
C GLU A 533 -8.81 -27.61 18.20
N LYS A 534 -8.32 -28.82 18.51
CA LYS A 534 -6.90 -29.04 18.82
C LYS A 534 -5.99 -28.67 17.65
N SER A 535 -6.34 -29.11 16.44
CA SER A 535 -5.60 -28.76 15.21
C SER A 535 -5.65 -27.26 14.92
N VAL A 536 -6.79 -26.58 15.16
CA VAL A 536 -6.90 -25.13 15.03
C VAL A 536 -5.94 -24.42 15.99
N THR A 537 -5.94 -24.79 17.27
CA THR A 537 -5.03 -24.20 18.26
C THR A 537 -3.56 -24.42 17.88
N GLY A 538 -3.19 -25.64 17.51
CA GLY A 538 -1.82 -25.96 17.08
C GLY A 538 -1.41 -25.19 15.82
N PHE A 539 -2.28 -25.13 14.82
CA PHE A 539 -2.02 -24.42 13.57
C PHE A 539 -1.88 -22.91 13.78
N LEU A 540 -2.75 -22.28 14.59
CA LEU A 540 -2.62 -20.85 14.94
C LEU A 540 -1.28 -20.56 15.62
N ASN A 541 -0.83 -21.40 16.55
CA ASN A 541 0.46 -21.23 17.21
C ASN A 541 1.64 -21.43 16.23
N TYR A 542 1.53 -22.37 15.29
CA TYR A 542 2.55 -22.63 14.27
C TYR A 542 2.70 -21.46 13.29
N ILE A 543 1.60 -21.02 12.67
CA ILE A 543 1.68 -19.99 11.61
C ILE A 543 2.16 -18.64 12.15
N MET A 544 1.97 -18.36 13.44
CA MET A 544 2.44 -17.13 14.09
C MET A 544 3.93 -17.16 14.46
N GLN A 545 4.66 -18.24 14.19
CA GLN A 545 6.10 -18.30 14.41
C GLN A 545 6.89 -17.41 13.39
N PRO A 546 8.15 -17.03 13.70
CA PRO A 546 8.92 -16.10 12.87
C PRO A 546 9.06 -16.54 11.41
N LYS A 547 9.38 -17.82 11.18
CA LYS A 547 9.65 -18.37 9.84
C LYS A 547 8.39 -18.45 8.95
N PRO A 548 7.26 -19.03 9.39
CA PRO A 548 6.03 -19.03 8.60
C PRO A 548 5.52 -17.62 8.26
N THR A 549 5.51 -16.70 9.24
CA THR A 549 5.06 -15.31 9.02
C THR A 549 5.93 -14.56 8.00
N ALA A 550 7.26 -14.65 8.13
CA ALA A 550 8.20 -14.03 7.19
C ALA A 550 8.08 -14.62 5.79
N ARG A 551 7.97 -15.95 5.66
CA ARG A 551 7.81 -16.63 4.36
C ARG A 551 6.52 -16.22 3.67
N PHE A 552 5.42 -16.12 4.41
CA PHE A 552 4.16 -15.58 3.89
C PHE A 552 4.33 -14.15 3.37
N ALA A 553 4.95 -13.28 4.18
CA ALA A 553 5.20 -11.88 3.85
C ALA A 553 6.03 -11.73 2.55
N LEU A 554 7.16 -12.44 2.45
CA LEU A 554 8.04 -12.42 1.28
C LEU A 554 7.34 -12.87 -0.01
N ARG A 555 6.45 -13.87 0.07
CA ARG A 555 5.72 -14.38 -1.11
C ARG A 555 4.55 -13.51 -1.55
N THR A 556 3.99 -12.72 -0.64
CA THR A 556 2.76 -11.98 -0.87
C THR A 556 2.94 -10.46 -0.88
N SER A 557 4.17 -9.99 -0.68
CA SER A 557 4.55 -8.58 -0.48
C SER A 557 3.88 -7.92 0.74
N TYR A 558 3.22 -8.71 1.59
CA TYR A 558 2.83 -8.23 2.93
C TYR A 558 4.07 -8.11 3.82
N VAL A 559 3.86 -7.55 4.99
CA VAL A 559 4.81 -7.34 6.06
C VAL A 559 4.39 -8.19 7.25
N PRO A 560 5.30 -8.85 7.97
CA PRO A 560 4.97 -9.57 9.19
C PRO A 560 4.35 -8.64 10.24
N ALA A 561 3.37 -9.12 11.01
CA ALA A 561 2.82 -8.38 12.14
C ALA A 561 3.73 -8.43 13.40
N THR A 562 4.67 -9.37 13.45
CA THR A 562 5.55 -9.64 14.60
C THR A 562 6.97 -9.11 14.38
N LYS A 563 7.63 -8.74 15.48
CA LYS A 563 9.03 -8.27 15.51
C LYS A 563 9.96 -9.39 15.05
N SER A 564 9.79 -10.61 15.57
CA SER A 564 10.61 -11.75 15.18
C SER A 564 10.49 -12.12 13.69
N GLY A 565 9.27 -12.08 13.11
CA GLY A 565 9.08 -12.30 11.68
C GLY A 565 9.68 -11.17 10.83
N MET A 566 9.64 -9.94 11.33
CA MET A 566 10.27 -8.78 10.69
C MET A 566 11.79 -8.94 10.56
N GLU A 567 12.47 -9.51 11.57
CA GLU A 567 13.92 -9.74 11.54
C GLU A 567 14.35 -10.64 10.38
N ILE A 568 13.54 -11.64 10.03
CA ILE A 568 13.79 -12.47 8.84
C ILE A 568 13.46 -11.66 7.58
N TYR A 569 12.26 -11.09 7.50
CA TYR A 569 11.77 -10.36 6.32
C TYR A 569 12.71 -9.22 5.88
N LYS A 570 13.14 -8.37 6.83
CA LYS A 570 13.95 -7.17 6.56
C LYS A 570 15.28 -7.52 5.89
N ASN A 571 15.84 -8.67 6.22
CA ASN A 571 17.14 -9.12 5.72
C ASN A 571 17.10 -9.66 4.28
N TYR A 572 15.93 -10.05 3.76
CA TYR A 572 15.77 -10.31 2.33
C TYR A 572 15.60 -9.01 1.55
N VAL A 573 14.79 -8.08 2.06
CA VAL A 573 14.46 -6.84 1.34
C VAL A 573 15.58 -5.80 1.37
N ASN A 574 16.46 -5.83 2.38
CA ASN A 574 17.64 -4.96 2.44
C ASN A 574 18.87 -5.54 1.73
N GLY A 575 18.81 -6.79 1.25
CA GLY A 575 19.89 -7.45 0.53
C GLY A 575 20.91 -8.22 1.37
N SER A 576 20.76 -8.32 2.69
CA SER A 576 21.66 -9.14 3.52
C SER A 576 21.61 -10.63 3.13
N TYR A 577 20.44 -11.12 2.75
CA TYR A 577 20.24 -12.44 2.18
C TYR A 577 19.64 -12.34 0.77
N ASN A 578 20.34 -12.90 -0.21
CA ASN A 578 19.87 -12.92 -1.59
C ASN A 578 19.18 -14.26 -1.87
N ASN A 579 17.93 -14.23 -2.33
CA ASN A 579 17.15 -15.45 -2.56
C ASN A 579 17.75 -16.40 -3.64
N LEU A 580 18.61 -15.88 -4.51
CA LEU A 580 19.33 -16.65 -5.53
C LEU A 580 20.68 -17.16 -5.04
N THR A 581 21.47 -16.30 -4.38
CA THR A 581 22.89 -16.57 -4.08
C THR A 581 23.18 -16.87 -2.61
N GLY A 582 22.19 -16.73 -1.71
CA GLY A 582 22.33 -16.98 -0.28
C GLY A 582 22.88 -15.78 0.49
N ILE A 583 23.72 -16.06 1.50
CA ILE A 583 24.32 -15.06 2.40
C ILE A 583 25.19 -14.08 1.58
N VAL A 584 24.92 -12.78 1.74
CA VAL A 584 25.76 -11.73 1.16
C VAL A 584 26.81 -11.32 2.20
N PRO A 585 28.13 -11.34 1.88
CA PRO A 585 29.20 -11.09 2.85
C PRO A 585 29.02 -9.79 3.63
N GLU A 586 28.68 -8.69 2.95
CA GLU A 586 28.49 -7.37 3.55
C GLU A 586 27.27 -7.29 4.48
N GLY A 587 26.31 -8.20 4.32
CA GLY A 587 25.10 -8.28 5.15
C GLY A 587 25.15 -9.36 6.22
N ARG A 588 26.24 -10.11 6.33
CA ARG A 588 26.33 -11.28 7.22
C ARG A 588 26.11 -10.91 8.69
N GLU A 589 26.59 -9.76 9.15
CA GLU A 589 26.40 -9.31 10.54
C GLU A 589 24.91 -9.06 10.85
N ASN A 590 24.13 -8.55 9.90
CA ASN A 590 22.70 -8.35 10.07
C ASN A 590 21.95 -9.69 10.24
N LEU A 591 22.41 -10.75 9.56
CA LEU A 591 21.83 -12.10 9.71
C LEU A 591 22.14 -12.70 11.08
N VAL A 592 23.36 -12.49 11.59
CA VAL A 592 23.74 -12.92 12.94
C VAL A 592 22.88 -12.24 13.98
N GLU A 593 22.71 -10.92 13.88
CA GLU A 593 21.91 -10.16 14.83
C GLU A 593 20.45 -10.59 14.79
N ALA A 594 19.89 -10.84 13.59
CA ALA A 594 18.54 -11.36 13.45
C ALA A 594 18.36 -12.70 14.19
N VAL A 595 19.29 -13.66 14.03
CA VAL A 595 19.22 -14.96 14.74
C VAL A 595 19.29 -14.76 16.25
N LYS A 596 20.18 -13.89 16.74
CA LYS A 596 20.30 -13.59 18.19
C LYS A 596 19.01 -13.03 18.77
N ILE A 597 18.34 -12.13 18.03
CA ILE A 597 17.05 -11.55 18.44
C ILE A 597 15.96 -12.62 18.45
N ILE A 598 15.84 -13.41 17.38
CA ILE A 598 14.83 -14.45 17.23
C ILE A 598 14.96 -15.52 18.31
N GLU A 599 16.18 -15.99 18.58
CA GLU A 599 16.44 -17.04 19.57
C GLU A 599 16.56 -16.52 21.00
N LYS A 600 16.60 -15.19 21.18
CA LYS A 600 16.85 -14.53 22.47
C LYS A 600 18.19 -14.96 23.10
N ARG A 601 19.23 -15.09 22.28
CA ARG A 601 20.60 -15.53 22.64
C ARG A 601 21.66 -14.47 22.28
N PRO A 602 21.67 -13.29 22.94
CA PRO A 602 22.48 -12.15 22.50
C PRO A 602 24.00 -12.37 22.54
N ASN A 603 24.47 -13.27 23.41
CA ASN A 603 25.89 -13.50 23.66
C ASN A 603 26.47 -14.72 22.92
N ASP A 604 25.64 -15.44 22.16
CA ASP A 604 26.05 -16.70 21.57
C ASP A 604 26.77 -16.47 20.23
N VAL A 605 27.68 -17.40 19.91
CA VAL A 605 28.33 -17.44 18.59
C VAL A 605 27.35 -18.07 17.61
N ILE A 606 26.99 -17.34 16.57
CA ILE A 606 26.06 -17.78 15.53
C ILE A 606 26.84 -18.33 14.34
N THR A 607 26.61 -19.59 14.02
CA THR A 607 27.19 -20.31 12.88
C THR A 607 26.38 -20.09 11.60
N ASP A 608 26.91 -20.50 10.45
CA ASP A 608 26.14 -20.48 9.20
C ASP A 608 24.96 -21.47 9.23
N ASP A 609 25.06 -22.56 9.98
CA ASP A 609 23.96 -23.53 10.14
C ASP A 609 22.79 -22.90 10.91
N ASP A 610 23.08 -22.12 11.96
CA ASP A 610 22.08 -21.35 12.69
C ASP A 610 21.40 -20.32 11.77
N ILE A 611 22.16 -19.65 10.90
CA ILE A 611 21.61 -18.71 9.89
C ILE A 611 20.71 -19.47 8.92
N ASN A 612 21.15 -20.62 8.41
CA ASN A 612 20.41 -21.40 7.41
C ASN A 612 19.10 -22.01 7.94
N GLU A 613 18.90 -22.08 9.26
CA GLU A 613 17.62 -22.48 9.85
C GLU A 613 16.49 -21.48 9.51
N TYR A 614 16.81 -20.18 9.51
CA TYR A 614 15.87 -19.09 9.28
C TYR A 614 15.95 -18.52 7.88
N PHE A 615 17.15 -18.51 7.27
CA PHE A 615 17.42 -17.90 5.98
C PHE A 615 17.77 -18.94 4.92
N TYR A 616 16.80 -19.27 4.09
CA TYR A 616 16.95 -20.23 3.00
C TYR A 616 16.21 -19.75 1.75
N GLN A 617 16.51 -20.37 0.61
CA GLN A 617 15.87 -20.03 -0.65
C GLN A 617 14.35 -20.25 -0.59
N VAL A 618 13.60 -19.18 -0.74
CA VAL A 618 12.14 -19.18 -0.90
C VAL A 618 11.82 -19.53 -2.35
N LYS A 619 11.07 -20.61 -2.54
CA LYS A 619 10.71 -21.15 -3.86
C LYS A 619 9.28 -20.78 -4.24
N ASN A 620 9.05 -20.56 -5.52
CA ASN A 620 7.73 -20.42 -6.11
C ASN A 620 7.06 -21.79 -6.35
N SER A 621 5.83 -21.79 -6.85
CA SER A 621 5.06 -23.02 -7.15
C SER A 621 5.70 -23.95 -8.18
N LYS A 622 6.73 -23.51 -8.90
CA LYS A 622 7.52 -24.32 -9.85
C LYS A 622 8.83 -24.84 -9.25
N GLY A 623 9.04 -24.66 -7.95
CA GLY A 623 10.27 -25.07 -7.26
C GLY A 623 11.50 -24.22 -7.58
N LYS A 624 11.33 -23.09 -8.28
CA LYS A 624 12.41 -22.15 -8.61
C LYS A 624 12.46 -21.03 -7.57
N PRO A 625 13.60 -20.34 -7.37
CA PRO A 625 13.66 -19.17 -6.51
C PRO A 625 12.55 -18.18 -6.88
N ASP A 626 11.81 -17.69 -5.89
CA ASP A 626 10.73 -16.73 -6.11
C ASP A 626 11.33 -15.36 -6.46
N PRO A 627 11.07 -14.82 -7.66
CA PRO A 627 11.66 -13.55 -8.10
C PRO A 627 11.13 -12.33 -7.34
N LYS A 628 10.02 -12.46 -6.60
CA LYS A 628 9.49 -11.36 -5.76
C LYS A 628 10.28 -11.17 -4.48
N VAL A 629 11.00 -12.21 -4.07
CA VAL A 629 11.85 -12.19 -2.89
C VAL A 629 13.20 -11.60 -3.29
N THR A 630 13.25 -10.27 -3.28
CA THR A 630 14.40 -9.48 -3.75
C THR A 630 14.52 -8.19 -2.96
N VAL A 631 15.62 -7.46 -3.18
CA VAL A 631 15.85 -6.17 -2.55
C VAL A 631 14.75 -5.17 -2.92
N SER A 632 14.26 -4.44 -1.93
CA SER A 632 13.21 -3.43 -2.09
C SER A 632 13.65 -2.16 -1.37
N PRO A 633 14.06 -1.11 -2.10
CA PRO A 633 14.40 0.19 -1.50
C PRO A 633 13.21 0.82 -0.78
N VAL A 634 12.01 0.52 -1.26
CA VAL A 634 10.76 1.05 -0.72
C VAL A 634 10.49 0.45 0.66
N MET A 635 10.55 -0.88 0.78
CA MET A 635 10.35 -1.56 2.06
C MET A 635 11.50 -1.32 3.03
N THR A 636 12.75 -1.28 2.53
CA THR A 636 13.91 -1.00 3.38
C THR A 636 13.85 0.41 3.97
N GLY A 637 13.49 1.42 3.16
CA GLY A 637 13.28 2.79 3.64
C GLY A 637 12.13 2.87 4.66
N PHE A 638 11.02 2.15 4.44
CA PHE A 638 9.94 2.08 5.42
C PHE A 638 10.41 1.50 6.76
N ILE A 639 11.11 0.37 6.72
CA ILE A 639 11.54 -0.37 7.92
C ILE A 639 12.59 0.44 8.69
N LYS A 640 13.69 0.79 8.03
CA LYS A 640 14.86 1.39 8.68
C LYS A 640 14.60 2.79 9.20
N GLU A 641 13.82 3.58 8.47
CA GLU A 641 13.62 5.00 8.81
C GLU A 641 12.43 5.26 9.72
N TYR A 642 11.44 4.36 9.73
CA TYR A 642 10.19 4.59 10.47
C TYR A 642 9.84 3.47 11.45
N LEU A 643 9.99 2.21 11.03
CA LEU A 643 9.56 1.07 11.83
C LEU A 643 10.55 0.66 12.92
N GLU A 644 11.83 0.54 12.61
CA GLU A 644 12.88 0.21 13.57
C GLU A 644 12.98 1.27 14.67
N PRO A 645 13.02 2.59 14.37
CA PRO A 645 12.99 3.62 15.40
C PRO A 645 11.75 3.51 16.31
N LYS A 646 10.58 3.19 15.74
CA LYS A 646 9.35 2.95 16.52
C LYS A 646 9.51 1.77 17.46
N ILE A 647 9.94 0.61 16.94
CA ILE A 647 10.12 -0.61 17.74
C ILE A 647 11.12 -0.35 18.88
N GLU A 648 12.23 0.34 18.59
CA GLU A 648 13.21 0.71 19.60
C GLU A 648 12.65 1.66 20.66
N SER A 649 11.88 2.68 20.26
CA SER A 649 11.28 3.64 21.18
C SER A 649 10.29 2.98 22.15
N GLU A 650 9.49 2.01 21.66
CA GLU A 650 8.56 1.25 22.49
C GLU A 650 9.29 0.33 23.49
N ILE A 651 10.42 -0.26 23.09
CA ILE A 651 11.26 -1.08 23.97
C ILE A 651 11.93 -0.22 25.05
N LYS A 652 12.47 0.94 24.67
CA LYS A 652 13.29 1.79 25.55
C LYS A 652 12.45 2.79 26.38
N GLN A 653 11.13 2.87 26.18
CA GLN A 653 10.23 3.87 26.78
C GLN A 653 10.77 5.30 26.69
N LEU A 654 11.42 5.62 25.56
CA LEU A 654 12.05 6.92 25.38
C LEU A 654 10.97 7.98 25.18
N ASN A 655 10.94 8.96 26.09
CA ASN A 655 10.25 10.22 25.84
C ASN A 655 11.14 11.05 24.91
N SER A 656 10.84 11.10 23.61
CA SER A 656 11.52 12.06 22.73
C SER A 656 10.53 12.80 21.83
N SER A 657 10.68 14.12 21.85
CA SER A 657 9.88 15.13 21.18
C SER A 657 10.16 15.30 19.68
N ASP A 658 11.05 14.49 19.10
CA ASP A 658 11.53 14.65 17.73
C ASP A 658 11.22 13.38 16.92
N ASP A 659 10.35 13.54 15.92
CA ASP A 659 9.76 12.54 15.01
C ASP A 659 9.00 11.35 15.64
N VAL A 660 7.70 11.23 15.29
CA VAL A 660 6.84 10.12 15.77
C VAL A 660 6.25 9.35 14.59
N THR A 661 6.52 8.05 14.56
CA THR A 661 5.89 7.11 13.62
C THR A 661 4.60 6.54 14.21
N LEU A 662 3.51 6.65 13.46
CA LEU A 662 2.19 6.12 13.82
C LEU A 662 1.73 5.09 12.78
N LEU A 663 1.44 3.86 13.25
CA LEU A 663 0.86 2.78 12.44
C LEU A 663 -0.65 2.74 12.69
N VAL A 664 -1.40 3.47 11.86
CA VAL A 664 -2.80 3.79 12.14
C VAL A 664 -3.73 2.66 11.72
N SER A 665 -4.71 2.33 12.56
CA SER A 665 -5.81 1.42 12.27
C SER A 665 -7.13 1.96 12.83
N SER A 666 -8.24 1.41 12.35
CA SER A 666 -9.56 1.64 12.94
C SER A 666 -9.95 0.46 13.81
N LYS A 667 -10.59 0.73 14.95
CA LYS A 667 -11.18 -0.32 15.78
C LYS A 667 -12.26 -1.08 14.99
N ALA A 668 -12.36 -2.39 15.19
CA ALA A 668 -13.38 -3.21 14.58
C ALA A 668 -14.78 -2.71 14.93
N LEU A 669 -15.52 -2.28 13.92
CA LEU A 669 -16.94 -1.95 14.05
C LEU A 669 -17.65 -2.23 12.73
N PRO A 670 -18.83 -2.90 12.73
CA PRO A 670 -19.56 -3.22 11.51
C PRO A 670 -19.84 -2.00 10.61
N SER A 671 -20.14 -0.85 11.22
CA SER A 671 -20.44 0.37 10.48
C SER A 671 -19.22 1.02 9.81
N THR A 672 -17.99 0.69 10.20
CA THR A 672 -16.78 1.25 9.60
C THR A 672 -16.67 0.86 8.13
N ASP A 673 -16.94 -0.40 7.78
CA ASP A 673 -16.93 -0.88 6.39
C ASP A 673 -18.01 -0.19 5.53
N LEU A 674 -19.21 0.00 6.10
CA LEU A 674 -20.31 0.74 5.49
C LEU A 674 -19.89 2.17 5.14
N ILE A 675 -19.28 2.88 6.11
CA ILE A 675 -18.88 4.29 5.95
C ILE A 675 -17.70 4.42 4.98
N ARG A 676 -16.69 3.53 5.05
CA ARG A 676 -15.56 3.53 4.10
C ARG A 676 -16.01 3.24 2.68
N THR A 677 -16.94 2.31 2.49
CA THR A 677 -17.54 2.03 1.18
C THR A 677 -18.32 3.23 0.65
N ALA A 678 -19.12 3.88 1.50
CA ALA A 678 -19.85 5.10 1.15
C ALA A 678 -18.91 6.25 0.76
N LEU A 679 -17.81 6.45 1.50
CA LEU A 679 -16.78 7.43 1.16
C LEU A 679 -16.14 7.13 -0.20
N LYS A 680 -15.72 5.88 -0.46
CA LYS A 680 -15.14 5.47 -1.74
C LYS A 680 -16.05 5.77 -2.93
N ASN A 681 -17.35 5.51 -2.81
CA ASN A 681 -18.30 5.82 -3.87
C ASN A 681 -18.54 7.33 -4.02
N SER A 682 -18.48 8.08 -2.92
CA SER A 682 -18.65 9.55 -2.91
C SER A 682 -17.50 10.28 -3.59
N ILE A 683 -16.29 9.71 -3.52
CA ILE A 683 -15.08 10.24 -4.17
C ILE A 683 -14.72 9.52 -5.47
N ASP A 684 -15.63 8.69 -6.01
CA ASP A 684 -15.34 7.89 -7.21
C ASP A 684 -15.02 8.77 -8.44
N PRO A 685 -13.94 8.46 -9.17
CA PRO A 685 -13.54 9.17 -10.40
C PRO A 685 -14.58 9.29 -11.50
N ASN A 686 -15.58 8.40 -11.55
CA ASN A 686 -16.53 8.31 -12.65
C ASN A 686 -17.94 8.81 -12.29
N ASN A 687 -18.25 9.00 -11.02
CA ASN A 687 -19.60 9.45 -10.58
C ASN A 687 -19.62 10.24 -9.25
N GLY A 688 -18.52 10.24 -8.49
CA GLY A 688 -18.37 10.97 -7.24
C GLY A 688 -17.78 12.37 -7.45
N VAL A 689 -17.40 13.05 -6.38
CA VAL A 689 -16.90 14.45 -6.42
C VAL A 689 -15.66 14.65 -7.30
N MET A 690 -14.93 13.59 -7.63
CA MET A 690 -13.78 13.61 -8.55
C MET A 690 -14.18 13.67 -10.03
N ASP A 691 -15.41 13.34 -10.39
CA ASP A 691 -15.91 13.46 -11.76
C ASP A 691 -16.20 14.93 -12.07
N LEU A 692 -15.25 15.60 -12.73
CA LEU A 692 -15.32 17.03 -13.02
C LEU A 692 -16.46 17.35 -13.99
N LYS A 693 -16.84 16.41 -14.84
CA LYS A 693 -17.93 16.61 -15.81
C LYS A 693 -19.25 16.86 -15.11
N ASN A 694 -19.53 16.13 -14.04
CA ASN A 694 -20.80 16.21 -13.32
C ASN A 694 -20.73 17.12 -12.08
N TRP A 695 -19.54 17.26 -11.47
CA TRP A 695 -19.41 17.86 -10.15
C TRP A 695 -18.27 18.88 -10.03
N LYS A 696 -17.87 19.57 -11.11
CA LYS A 696 -16.75 20.54 -11.10
C LYS A 696 -16.80 21.59 -9.97
N ASP A 697 -17.99 22.04 -9.58
CA ASP A 697 -18.15 23.15 -8.61
C ASP A 697 -18.42 22.67 -7.17
N ILE A 698 -18.56 21.35 -6.97
CA ILE A 698 -18.77 20.75 -5.64
C ILE A 698 -17.42 20.54 -4.96
N LYS A 699 -17.29 20.95 -3.71
CA LYS A 699 -16.06 20.76 -2.92
C LYS A 699 -16.03 19.39 -2.24
N PHE A 700 -14.83 18.89 -1.96
CA PHE A 700 -14.64 17.69 -1.12
C PHE A 700 -15.16 17.90 0.30
N SER A 701 -15.13 19.13 0.80
CA SER A 701 -15.73 19.48 2.11
C SER A 701 -17.26 19.31 2.13
N GLU A 702 -17.93 19.35 0.98
CA GLU A 702 -19.40 19.24 0.84
C GLU A 702 -19.89 17.79 0.77
N ILE A 703 -19.01 16.77 0.73
CA ILE A 703 -19.45 15.36 0.63
C ILE A 703 -20.21 14.86 1.88
N LEU A 704 -20.10 15.58 3.00
CA LEU A 704 -20.82 15.31 4.25
C LEU A 704 -22.15 16.07 4.36
N ASP A 705 -22.51 16.88 3.37
CA ASP A 705 -23.75 17.64 3.36
C ASP A 705 -24.98 16.75 3.38
N LYS A 706 -26.11 17.36 3.74
CA LYS A 706 -27.39 16.64 3.86
C LYS A 706 -27.84 16.14 2.49
N PHE A 707 -28.11 14.84 2.42
CA PHE A 707 -28.74 14.22 1.27
C PHE A 707 -30.17 14.73 1.12
N THR A 708 -30.43 15.45 0.03
CA THR A 708 -31.75 16.01 -0.30
C THR A 708 -32.30 15.47 -1.61
N ASN A 709 -31.44 15.00 -2.53
CA ASN A 709 -31.82 14.54 -3.86
C ASN A 709 -31.03 13.30 -4.30
N ARG A 710 -31.74 12.30 -4.84
CA ARG A 710 -31.17 11.05 -5.41
C ARG A 710 -30.07 11.25 -6.47
N LYS A 711 -29.97 12.40 -7.13
CA LYS A 711 -28.89 12.68 -8.10
C LYS A 711 -27.53 13.00 -7.47
N GLN A 712 -27.45 13.27 -6.16
CA GLN A 712 -26.21 13.67 -5.48
C GLN A 712 -25.30 12.47 -5.16
N TYR A 713 -24.68 11.87 -6.19
CA TYR A 713 -23.78 10.70 -6.05
C TYR A 713 -22.49 11.00 -5.27
N TYR A 714 -22.14 12.26 -5.09
CA TYR A 714 -20.98 12.70 -4.32
C TYR A 714 -21.17 12.72 -2.79
N LEU A 715 -22.39 12.48 -2.29
CA LEU A 715 -22.68 12.55 -0.85
C LEU A 715 -22.51 11.20 -0.16
N VAL A 716 -21.79 11.19 0.97
CA VAL A 716 -21.57 9.98 1.79
C VAL A 716 -22.88 9.44 2.35
N GLU A 717 -23.75 10.32 2.85
CA GLU A 717 -25.05 9.94 3.42
C GLU A 717 -25.93 9.17 2.44
N LYS A 718 -25.92 9.54 1.14
CA LYS A 718 -26.66 8.82 0.11
C LYS A 718 -26.29 7.35 0.09
N TRP A 719 -24.99 7.06 0.01
CA TRP A 719 -24.50 5.69 -0.13
C TRP A 719 -24.75 4.85 1.13
N ILE A 720 -24.65 5.49 2.30
CA ILE A 720 -25.03 4.88 3.58
C ILE A 720 -26.50 4.47 3.56
N LEU A 721 -27.41 5.41 3.25
CA LEU A 721 -28.86 5.15 3.29
C LEU A 721 -29.32 4.20 2.19
N THR A 722 -28.58 4.06 1.09
CA THR A 722 -28.86 3.04 0.06
C THR A 722 -28.40 1.63 0.43
N ASN A 723 -27.67 1.47 1.54
CA ASN A 723 -27.12 0.18 1.98
C ASN A 723 -27.97 -0.48 3.09
N GLU A 724 -29.27 -0.17 3.14
CA GLU A 724 -30.19 -0.88 4.02
C GLU A 724 -30.19 -2.37 3.64
N SER A 725 -29.84 -3.23 4.61
CA SER A 725 -29.63 -4.66 4.42
C SER A 725 -30.03 -5.44 5.67
N GLU A 726 -29.92 -6.77 5.65
CA GLU A 726 -30.19 -7.57 6.85
C GLU A 726 -29.30 -7.17 8.04
N PHE A 727 -28.06 -6.74 7.76
CA PHE A 727 -27.09 -6.26 8.75
C PHE A 727 -27.33 -4.81 9.17
N PHE A 728 -27.92 -3.98 8.31
CA PHE A 728 -28.16 -2.55 8.56
C PHE A 728 -29.62 -2.18 8.27
N LYS A 729 -30.54 -2.44 9.22
CA LYS A 729 -31.99 -2.29 9.00
C LYS A 729 -32.57 -0.93 9.41
N ASP A 730 -31.93 -0.25 10.36
CA ASP A 730 -32.33 1.09 10.84
C ASP A 730 -31.07 1.96 10.94
N ILE A 731 -30.80 2.74 9.90
CA ILE A 731 -29.64 3.63 9.85
C ILE A 731 -30.10 5.06 10.13
N LYS A 732 -29.58 5.66 11.19
CA LYS A 732 -29.84 7.06 11.56
C LYS A 732 -28.57 7.89 11.36
N VAL A 733 -28.65 8.88 10.49
CA VAL A 733 -27.55 9.81 10.21
C VAL A 733 -27.87 11.17 10.82
N THR A 734 -26.96 11.70 11.63
CA THR A 734 -27.02 13.04 12.23
C THR A 734 -25.72 13.80 11.96
N ARG A 735 -25.67 15.09 12.34
CA ARG A 735 -24.52 15.98 12.14
C ARG A 735 -24.24 16.78 13.41
N LYS A 736 -22.97 17.07 13.69
CA LYS A 736 -22.50 18.03 14.70
C LYS A 736 -21.71 19.17 14.06
#